data_AF-A0A943CAF3-F1
#
_entry.id   AF-A0A943CAF3-F1
#
_cell.length_a   1.000
_cell.length_b   1.000
_cell.length_c   1.000
_cell.angle_alpha   90.00
_cell.angle_beta   90.00
_cell.angle_gamma   90.00
#
_symmetry.space_group_name_H-M   'P 1'
#
loop_
_entity.id
_entity.type
_entity.pdbx_description
1 polymer ?
#
loop_
_entity_poly.entity_id
_entity_poly.type
_entity_poly.pdbx_seq_one_letter_code
_entity_poly.pdbx_strand_id
1 'polypeptide(L)'
;MWDLKIGGIACYNLLNWFFIYSFFGWIWESLYVSWKEKRLVNRGYVTGPVVTIYGAGAILIYLIFYTLPRSPIFLFFGGMAVTTLLEYLTSVVMEWVFHTSWWDYSEKKFNFQGRVCLESSICWGFFTVVMMFVLHPFVEWIVMQYSVEKGRRLVSAALVIYGIDFTLSTISAANLGQKIRRLEELLCEYSEAIQKSRIYTSAEEWMEKLESYTGAFTRKNIQEKIEWYQKAMLEKIEHFGVLEYRNELKQKLQSVSEQCEKMVEKEDLPLKRWMRAYPYLEEFGEIRKKIHLFKNKEERRYGKMERFTFRGGIHPYDGKDLSKDKPIRNVLPKGELAYLVSQHIGAPAVPIVKKGDHILVGQKIAEAGGFVSAPIHASVSGTVKGIEPRLTTTGTMCNAIIVENDGLYESVEFEKRESLDNLSPKQIIQIIQEAGIVGMGGAGFPTHVKLSPKEPEKIEYIIANCSECEPYLTSDYRRMIENPEMVVGGVRAVLKIFPQARGIIAVEDNKKDAAETLRRQIQPEDHIEVMELKTKYPQGAERQLIYAVTGRAINSSMLPADAGCIVNNCDTICSIYRAVYEGRPLMHRIVTVTGDAIANPQNFCICTGMNYHELIEEAGGFKEKPQKIISGGPMMGFALYNLDVPATKTSSALLCMTKDEAAQYEPSACINCGKCVEVCPGRVIPARLADFAERHDEKMFLKYDGMECCECGCCSYICPAKRHLTQSIKSMRKIILGKRKKK
;
A
#
# COMPACT_ATOMS: atom_id res chain seq x y z
N MET A 1 1.59 -67.11 -23.66
CA MET A 1 1.50 -66.04 -22.65
C MET A 1 1.51 -66.58 -21.22
N TRP A 2 0.68 -67.58 -20.90
CA TRP A 2 0.50 -68.07 -19.52
C TRP A 2 1.74 -68.70 -18.87
N ASP A 3 2.59 -69.36 -19.66
CA ASP A 3 3.80 -70.05 -19.19
C ASP A 3 5.05 -69.18 -19.25
N LEU A 4 4.93 -67.92 -19.69
CA LEU A 4 6.00 -66.93 -19.59
C LEU A 4 6.30 -66.70 -18.11
N LYS A 5 7.59 -66.72 -17.73
CA LYS A 5 8.01 -66.51 -16.33
C LYS A 5 8.63 -65.13 -16.16
N ILE A 6 8.13 -64.36 -15.18
CA ILE A 6 8.72 -63.10 -14.76
C ILE A 6 9.25 -63.30 -13.34
N GLY A 7 10.55 -63.08 -13.13
CA GLY A 7 11.19 -63.37 -11.85
C GLY A 7 10.99 -64.82 -11.39
N GLY A 8 10.93 -65.78 -12.32
CA GLY A 8 10.71 -67.21 -12.01
C GLY A 8 9.25 -67.65 -11.82
N ILE A 9 8.30 -66.71 -11.78
CA ILE A 9 6.87 -66.99 -11.53
C ILE A 9 6.09 -66.92 -12.84
N ALA A 10 5.19 -67.88 -13.06
CA ALA A 10 4.35 -67.92 -14.26
C ALA A 10 3.39 -66.70 -14.32
N CYS A 11 3.24 -66.11 -15.50
CA CYS A 11 2.32 -65.00 -15.75
C CYS A 11 0.88 -65.29 -15.32
N TYR A 12 0.45 -66.55 -15.38
CA TYR A 12 -0.82 -66.99 -14.82
C TYR A 12 -1.00 -66.60 -13.35
N ASN A 13 0.00 -66.89 -12.50
CA ASN A 13 -0.09 -66.57 -11.07
C ASN A 13 -0.07 -65.06 -10.84
N LEU A 14 0.83 -64.35 -11.54
CA LEU A 14 0.94 -62.89 -11.42
C LEU A 14 -0.37 -62.18 -11.79
N LEU A 15 -1.04 -62.60 -12.87
CA LEU A 15 -2.31 -61.98 -13.27
C LEU A 15 -3.46 -62.30 -12.30
N ASN A 16 -3.52 -63.51 -11.74
CA ASN A 16 -4.50 -63.81 -10.69
C ASN A 16 -4.26 -62.95 -9.45
N TRP A 17 -3.01 -62.90 -8.98
CA TRP A 17 -2.63 -62.09 -7.83
C TRP A 17 -2.93 -60.61 -8.07
N PHE A 18 -2.65 -60.09 -9.26
CA PHE A 18 -2.97 -58.70 -9.64
C PHE A 18 -4.42 -58.36 -9.36
N PHE A 19 -5.37 -59.15 -9.87
CA PHE A 19 -6.79 -58.88 -9.73
C PHE A 19 -7.27 -59.05 -8.29
N ILE A 20 -6.81 -60.08 -7.59
CA ILE A 20 -7.20 -60.34 -6.19
C ILE A 20 -6.71 -59.20 -5.28
N TYR A 21 -5.44 -58.79 -5.42
CA TYR A 21 -4.89 -57.68 -4.64
C TYR A 21 -5.54 -56.35 -5.00
N SER A 22 -5.83 -56.10 -6.27
CA SER A 22 -6.54 -54.88 -6.68
C SER A 22 -7.97 -54.83 -6.13
N PHE A 23 -8.62 -55.99 -5.99
CA PHE A 23 -9.94 -56.10 -5.37
C PHE A 23 -9.89 -55.89 -3.84
N PHE A 24 -8.90 -56.47 -3.16
CA PHE A 24 -8.70 -56.22 -1.72
C PHE A 24 -8.35 -54.76 -1.43
N GLY A 25 -7.51 -54.15 -2.27
CA GLY A 25 -7.22 -52.71 -2.22
C GLY A 25 -8.49 -51.88 -2.42
N TRP A 26 -9.34 -52.28 -3.37
CA TRP A 26 -10.64 -51.63 -3.58
C TRP A 26 -11.56 -51.71 -2.36
N ILE A 27 -11.67 -52.88 -1.71
CA ILE A 27 -12.46 -53.03 -0.48
C ILE A 27 -11.93 -52.10 0.60
N TRP A 28 -10.63 -52.17 0.89
CA TRP A 28 -10.00 -51.38 1.94
C TRP A 28 -10.22 -49.88 1.72
N GLU A 29 -9.85 -49.38 0.54
CA GLU A 29 -9.87 -47.94 0.27
C GLU A 29 -11.30 -47.41 0.13
N SER A 30 -12.19 -48.16 -0.51
CA SER A 30 -13.60 -47.77 -0.64
C SER A 30 -14.29 -47.75 0.72
N LEU A 31 -14.02 -48.73 1.61
CA LEU A 31 -14.59 -48.72 2.97
C LEU A 31 -14.04 -47.59 3.82
N TYR A 32 -12.72 -47.37 3.81
CA TYR A 32 -12.08 -46.29 4.55
C TYR A 32 -12.64 -44.92 4.17
N VAL A 33 -12.72 -44.62 2.88
CA VAL A 33 -13.27 -43.34 2.40
C VAL A 33 -14.78 -43.28 2.61
N SER A 34 -15.52 -44.38 2.43
CA SER A 34 -16.96 -44.40 2.69
C SER A 34 -17.30 -44.10 4.15
N TRP A 35 -16.48 -44.60 5.08
CA TRP A 35 -16.61 -44.31 6.50
C TRP A 35 -16.32 -42.84 6.80
N LYS A 36 -15.22 -42.29 6.25
CA LYS A 36 -14.85 -40.87 6.41
C LYS A 36 -15.92 -39.92 5.85
N GLU A 37 -16.47 -40.24 4.68
CA GLU A 37 -17.44 -39.42 3.95
C GLU A 37 -18.91 -39.71 4.33
N LYS A 38 -19.14 -40.68 5.21
CA LYS A 38 -20.48 -41.14 5.66
C LYS A 38 -21.42 -41.53 4.50
N ARG A 39 -20.88 -42.03 3.39
CA ARG A 39 -21.65 -42.48 2.21
C ARG A 39 -20.86 -43.51 1.42
N LEU A 40 -21.51 -44.37 0.64
CA LEU A 40 -20.80 -45.35 -0.20
C LEU A 40 -20.03 -44.64 -1.32
N VAL A 41 -18.72 -44.91 -1.39
CA VAL A 41 -17.78 -44.34 -2.34
C VAL A 41 -16.99 -45.46 -3.02
N ASN A 42 -17.00 -45.50 -4.35
CA ASN A 42 -16.14 -46.38 -5.14
C ASN A 42 -14.83 -45.65 -5.47
N ARG A 43 -13.73 -46.05 -4.81
CA ARG A 43 -12.41 -45.39 -4.94
C ARG A 43 -11.58 -45.84 -6.14
N GLY A 44 -11.96 -46.89 -6.87
CA GLY A 44 -11.22 -47.36 -8.05
C GLY A 44 -11.04 -46.27 -9.11
N TYR A 45 -9.87 -46.19 -9.74
CA TYR A 45 -9.67 -45.38 -10.96
C TYR A 45 -10.63 -45.85 -12.06
N VAL A 46 -10.69 -47.17 -12.26
CA VAL A 46 -11.65 -47.85 -13.13
C VAL A 46 -13.00 -48.04 -12.45
N THR A 47 -14.08 -48.23 -13.20
CA THR A 47 -15.48 -48.37 -12.71
C THR A 47 -15.73 -49.62 -11.89
N GLY A 48 -15.08 -50.71 -12.27
CA GLY A 48 -15.11 -51.96 -11.56
C GLY A 48 -14.47 -51.89 -10.18
N PRO A 49 -14.61 -52.96 -9.40
CA PRO A 49 -14.10 -53.05 -8.03
C PRO A 49 -12.58 -53.32 -8.01
N VAL A 50 -11.80 -52.46 -8.65
CA VAL A 50 -10.36 -52.67 -8.87
C VAL A 50 -9.62 -51.37 -8.58
N VAL A 51 -8.67 -51.41 -7.65
CA VAL A 51 -7.68 -50.36 -7.47
C VAL A 51 -6.34 -50.84 -8.01
N THR A 52 -6.01 -50.40 -9.22
CA THR A 52 -4.86 -50.85 -10.02
C THR A 52 -3.52 -50.78 -9.27
N ILE A 53 -3.29 -49.70 -8.50
CA ILE A 53 -2.00 -49.49 -7.82
C ILE A 53 -1.74 -50.54 -6.73
N TYR A 54 -2.78 -51.09 -6.09
CA TYR A 54 -2.61 -52.14 -5.08
C TYR A 54 -2.19 -53.47 -5.70
N GLY A 55 -2.78 -53.84 -6.84
CA GLY A 55 -2.36 -55.04 -7.58
C GLY A 55 -0.93 -54.94 -8.10
N ALA A 56 -0.59 -53.79 -8.70
CA ALA A 56 0.75 -53.54 -9.19
C ALA A 56 1.79 -53.51 -8.05
N GLY A 57 1.49 -52.82 -6.96
CA GLY A 57 2.34 -52.72 -5.78
C GLY A 57 2.58 -54.07 -5.10
N ALA A 58 1.53 -54.87 -4.90
CA ALA A 58 1.64 -56.19 -4.30
C ALA A 58 2.52 -57.14 -5.13
N ILE A 59 2.38 -57.12 -6.46
CA ILE A 59 3.24 -57.91 -7.36
C ILE A 59 4.68 -57.42 -7.32
N LEU A 60 4.89 -56.10 -7.35
CA LEU A 60 6.22 -55.51 -7.30
C LEU A 60 6.95 -55.88 -6.01
N ILE A 61 6.28 -55.74 -4.86
CA ILE A 61 6.80 -56.14 -3.55
C ILE A 61 7.15 -57.63 -3.56
N TYR A 62 6.24 -58.49 -4.02
CA TYR A 62 6.51 -59.93 -4.05
C TYR A 62 7.71 -60.27 -4.93
N LEU A 63 7.77 -59.73 -6.16
CA LEU A 63 8.87 -59.99 -7.09
C LEU A 63 10.24 -59.55 -6.54
N ILE A 64 10.27 -58.45 -5.78
CA ILE A 64 11.51 -57.94 -5.17
C ILE A 64 11.89 -58.78 -3.94
N PHE A 65 10.93 -59.07 -3.06
CA PHE A 65 11.23 -59.61 -1.74
C PHE A 65 11.12 -61.13 -1.63
N TYR A 66 10.57 -61.86 -2.62
CA TYR A 66 10.41 -63.31 -2.50
C TYR A 66 11.75 -64.06 -2.45
N THR A 67 12.82 -63.51 -3.06
CA THR A 67 14.18 -64.07 -3.04
C THR A 67 15.04 -63.54 -1.90
N LEU A 68 14.54 -62.57 -1.14
CA LEU A 68 15.28 -61.86 -0.09
C LEU A 68 14.93 -62.39 1.30
N PRO A 69 15.75 -62.07 2.34
CA PRO A 69 15.49 -62.51 3.70
C PRO A 69 14.11 -62.06 4.21
N ARG A 70 13.31 -63.00 4.71
CA ARG A 70 11.98 -62.75 5.30
C ARG A 70 12.05 -62.21 6.73
N SER A 71 12.99 -61.31 7.02
CA SER A 71 13.00 -60.60 8.30
C SER A 71 11.88 -59.55 8.30
N PRO A 72 10.99 -59.51 9.32
CA PRO A 72 9.93 -58.52 9.39
C PRO A 72 10.44 -57.08 9.34
N ILE A 73 11.60 -56.81 9.95
CA ILE A 73 12.23 -55.48 9.95
C ILE A 73 12.70 -55.10 8.55
N PHE A 74 13.31 -56.06 7.83
CA PHE A 74 13.76 -55.83 6.45
C PHE A 74 12.59 -55.58 5.50
N LEU A 75 11.53 -56.38 5.62
CA LEU A 75 10.31 -56.24 4.83
C LEU A 75 9.58 -54.93 5.14
N PHE A 76 9.60 -54.47 6.39
CA PHE A 76 9.01 -53.19 6.78
C PHE A 76 9.70 -52.01 6.06
N PHE A 77 11.02 -51.87 6.23
CA PHE A 77 11.75 -50.74 5.63
C PHE A 77 11.86 -50.85 4.11
N GLY A 78 12.08 -52.05 3.59
CA GLY A 78 12.12 -52.31 2.15
C GLY A 78 10.77 -52.07 1.49
N GLY A 79 9.69 -52.57 2.11
CA GLY A 79 8.32 -52.34 1.68
C GLY A 79 7.95 -50.87 1.66
N MET A 80 8.25 -50.15 2.76
CA MET A 80 8.07 -48.70 2.86
C MET A 80 8.77 -47.97 1.71
N ALA A 81 10.03 -48.28 1.40
CA ALA A 81 10.77 -47.61 0.34
C ALA A 81 10.18 -47.88 -1.06
N VAL A 82 9.90 -49.15 -1.38
CA VAL A 82 9.40 -49.57 -2.70
C VAL A 82 8.01 -48.99 -2.99
N THR A 83 7.10 -49.09 -2.02
CA THR A 83 5.72 -48.61 -2.16
C THR A 83 5.64 -47.09 -2.21
N THR A 84 6.42 -46.38 -1.38
CA THR A 84 6.49 -44.92 -1.42
C THR A 84 7.03 -44.43 -2.77
N LEU A 85 8.04 -45.12 -3.34
CA LEU A 85 8.54 -44.80 -4.68
C LEU A 85 7.47 -45.05 -5.76
N LEU A 86 6.74 -46.17 -5.68
CA LEU A 86 5.65 -46.47 -6.60
C LEU A 86 4.52 -45.44 -6.52
N GLU A 87 4.13 -45.04 -5.31
CA GLU A 87 3.11 -44.01 -5.07
C GLU A 87 3.55 -42.67 -5.68
N TYR A 88 4.80 -42.26 -5.44
CA TYR A 88 5.36 -41.04 -6.02
C TYR A 88 5.37 -41.08 -7.55
N LEU A 89 5.89 -42.15 -8.15
CA LEU A 89 5.94 -42.30 -9.61
C LEU A 89 4.55 -42.34 -10.24
N THR A 90 3.60 -43.03 -9.60
CA THR A 90 2.21 -43.07 -10.07
C THR A 90 1.60 -41.68 -10.03
N SER A 91 1.81 -40.92 -8.96
CA SER A 91 1.36 -39.52 -8.87
C SER A 91 1.93 -38.66 -10.00
N VAL A 92 3.24 -38.77 -10.28
CA VAL A 92 3.89 -38.00 -11.38
C VAL A 92 3.31 -38.38 -12.74
N VAL A 93 3.15 -39.67 -13.02
CA VAL A 93 2.59 -40.14 -14.31
C VAL A 93 1.14 -39.70 -14.46
N MET A 94 0.32 -39.84 -13.42
CA MET A 94 -1.08 -39.44 -13.46
C MET A 94 -1.22 -37.93 -13.67
N GLU A 95 -0.39 -37.10 -13.03
CA GLU A 95 -0.37 -35.66 -13.27
C GLU A 95 0.13 -35.32 -14.68
N TRP A 96 1.14 -36.01 -15.18
CA TRP A 96 1.64 -35.76 -16.54
C TRP A 96 0.59 -36.09 -17.61
N VAL A 97 -0.19 -37.16 -17.42
CA VAL A 97 -1.21 -37.60 -18.39
C VAL A 97 -2.54 -36.85 -18.25
N PHE A 98 -3.02 -36.64 -17.03
CA PHE A 98 -4.36 -36.09 -16.77
C PHE A 98 -4.35 -34.66 -16.25
N HIS A 99 -3.16 -34.10 -16.01
CA HIS A 99 -2.96 -32.76 -15.48
C HIS A 99 -3.65 -32.49 -14.14
N THR A 100 -4.06 -33.54 -13.42
CA THR A 100 -4.81 -33.44 -12.18
C THR A 100 -4.17 -34.33 -11.14
N SER A 101 -4.11 -33.85 -9.90
CA SER A 101 -3.67 -34.66 -8.76
C SER A 101 -4.83 -35.49 -8.23
N TRP A 102 -4.62 -36.80 -8.07
CA TRP A 102 -5.65 -37.75 -7.62
C TRP A 102 -5.66 -37.92 -6.10
N TRP A 103 -4.59 -37.51 -5.43
CA TRP A 103 -4.50 -37.39 -3.98
C TRP A 103 -3.52 -36.26 -3.63
N ASP A 104 -3.69 -35.69 -2.44
CA ASP A 104 -2.83 -34.62 -1.93
C ASP A 104 -2.52 -34.84 -0.45
N TYR A 105 -1.24 -34.80 -0.12
CA TYR A 105 -0.68 -34.87 1.22
C TYR A 105 0.01 -33.56 1.65
N SER A 106 -0.23 -32.44 0.97
CA SER A 106 0.43 -31.16 1.25
C SER A 106 0.24 -30.68 2.69
N GLU A 107 -0.90 -30.97 3.30
CA GLU A 107 -1.23 -30.65 4.70
C GLU A 107 -0.64 -31.65 5.72
N LYS A 108 -0.03 -32.76 5.25
CA LYS A 108 0.58 -33.77 6.13
C LYS A 108 2.04 -33.39 6.42
N LYS A 109 2.46 -33.60 7.67
CA LYS A 109 3.85 -33.38 8.09
C LYS A 109 4.79 -34.32 7.35
N PHE A 110 5.98 -33.83 6.99
CA PHE A 110 6.99 -34.58 6.24
C PHE A 110 6.46 -35.14 4.92
N ASN A 111 5.67 -34.34 4.19
CA ASN A 111 5.31 -34.65 2.81
C ASN A 111 6.42 -34.26 1.84
N PHE A 112 6.44 -34.89 0.67
CA PHE A 112 7.29 -34.51 -0.44
C PHE A 112 6.42 -34.14 -1.65
N GLN A 113 6.44 -32.84 -1.99
CA GLN A 113 5.65 -32.25 -3.08
C GLN A 113 4.13 -32.55 -3.00
N GLY A 114 3.60 -32.81 -1.81
CA GLY A 114 2.20 -33.25 -1.63
C GLY A 114 1.89 -34.65 -2.19
N ARG A 115 2.85 -35.36 -2.79
CA ARG A 115 2.61 -36.65 -3.48
C ARG A 115 2.71 -37.87 -2.58
N VAL A 116 3.58 -37.81 -1.59
CA VAL A 116 3.82 -38.84 -0.58
C VAL A 116 4.07 -38.19 0.78
N CYS A 117 3.80 -38.91 1.87
CA CYS A 117 4.10 -38.44 3.22
C CYS A 117 4.56 -39.57 4.13
N LEU A 118 5.32 -39.21 5.17
CA LEU A 118 5.91 -40.18 6.10
C LEU A 118 4.85 -41.08 6.78
N GLU A 119 3.69 -40.54 7.12
CA GLU A 119 2.57 -41.29 7.72
C GLU A 119 2.10 -42.43 6.81
N SER A 120 1.87 -42.13 5.53
CA SER A 120 1.47 -43.12 4.52
C SER A 120 2.58 -44.16 4.29
N SER A 121 3.83 -43.70 4.16
CA SER A 121 5.00 -44.56 4.00
C SER A 121 5.15 -45.59 5.13
N ILE A 122 4.97 -45.17 6.38
CA ILE A 122 5.01 -46.08 7.54
C ILE A 122 3.90 -47.14 7.44
N CYS A 123 2.68 -46.73 7.08
CA CYS A 123 1.57 -47.66 6.86
C CYS A 123 1.90 -48.69 5.78
N TRP A 124 2.55 -48.28 4.69
CA TRP A 124 2.96 -49.21 3.63
C TRP A 124 4.03 -50.21 4.09
N GLY A 125 4.93 -49.81 4.98
CA GLY A 125 5.88 -50.72 5.61
C GLY A 125 5.17 -51.83 6.40
N PHE A 126 4.20 -51.48 7.24
CA PHE A 126 3.40 -52.46 7.98
C PHE A 126 2.58 -53.33 7.05
N PHE A 127 1.94 -52.72 6.04
CA PHE A 127 1.13 -53.45 5.07
C PHE A 127 1.97 -54.46 4.27
N THR A 128 3.23 -54.15 3.97
CA THR A 128 4.14 -55.07 3.29
C THR A 128 4.43 -56.32 4.13
N VAL A 129 4.67 -56.15 5.44
CA VAL A 129 4.88 -57.28 6.35
C VAL A 129 3.61 -58.15 6.41
N VAL A 130 2.45 -57.53 6.60
CA VAL A 130 1.15 -58.24 6.63
C VAL A 130 0.88 -58.92 5.29
N MET A 131 1.18 -58.27 4.18
CA MET A 131 0.99 -58.82 2.85
C MET A 131 1.83 -60.08 2.65
N MET A 132 3.11 -60.06 3.02
CA MET A 132 4.02 -61.21 2.82
C MET A 132 3.71 -62.39 3.75
N PHE A 133 3.32 -62.16 5.00
CA PHE A 133 3.11 -63.24 5.98
C PHE A 133 1.67 -63.72 6.08
N VAL A 134 0.69 -62.88 5.76
CA VAL A 134 -0.73 -63.19 5.98
C VAL A 134 -1.52 -63.19 4.67
N LEU A 135 -1.49 -62.08 3.92
CA LEU A 135 -2.33 -61.96 2.73
C LEU A 135 -1.85 -62.87 1.60
N HIS A 136 -0.54 -62.98 1.36
CA HIS A 136 -0.03 -63.75 0.24
C HIS A 136 -0.28 -65.26 0.33
N PRO A 137 -0.02 -65.93 1.47
CA PRO A 137 -0.42 -67.33 1.63
C PRO A 137 -1.93 -67.55 1.40
N PHE A 138 -2.76 -66.60 1.84
CA PHE A 138 -4.20 -66.65 1.63
C PHE A 138 -4.59 -66.45 0.16
N VAL A 139 -3.96 -65.51 -0.55
CA VAL A 139 -4.20 -65.28 -1.98
C VAL A 139 -3.75 -66.48 -2.81
N GLU A 140 -2.60 -67.09 -2.49
CA GLU A 140 -2.17 -68.34 -3.13
C GLU A 140 -3.19 -69.46 -2.88
N TRP A 141 -3.66 -69.61 -1.65
CA TRP A 141 -4.69 -70.59 -1.32
C TRP A 141 -5.98 -70.39 -2.14
N ILE A 142 -6.42 -69.14 -2.35
CA ILE A 142 -7.57 -68.82 -3.23
C ILE A 142 -7.31 -69.30 -4.66
N VAL A 143 -6.14 -68.99 -5.22
CA VAL A 143 -5.79 -69.38 -6.60
C VAL A 143 -5.74 -70.91 -6.76
N MET A 144 -5.36 -71.62 -5.71
CA MET A 144 -5.34 -73.08 -5.68
C MET A 144 -6.74 -73.73 -5.61
N GLN A 145 -7.81 -72.99 -5.30
CA GLN A 145 -9.16 -73.55 -5.20
C GLN A 145 -9.79 -73.93 -6.54
N TYR A 146 -9.26 -73.43 -7.66
CA TYR A 146 -9.78 -73.70 -8.99
C TYR A 146 -8.72 -74.28 -9.92
N SER A 147 -9.16 -75.08 -10.89
CA SER A 147 -8.25 -75.65 -11.88
C SER A 147 -7.62 -74.56 -12.75
N VAL A 148 -6.37 -74.79 -13.18
CA VAL A 148 -5.61 -73.86 -14.02
C VAL A 148 -6.39 -73.46 -15.27
N GLU A 149 -7.12 -74.40 -15.89
CA GLU A 149 -7.95 -74.13 -17.06
C GLU A 149 -9.12 -73.16 -16.77
N LYS A 150 -9.86 -73.39 -15.68
CA LYS A 150 -10.93 -72.48 -15.24
C LYS A 150 -10.38 -71.10 -14.89
N GLY A 151 -9.24 -71.07 -14.18
CA GLY A 151 -8.56 -69.83 -13.83
C GLY A 151 -8.10 -69.04 -15.05
N ARG A 152 -7.53 -69.69 -16.07
CA ARG A 152 -7.10 -69.02 -17.32
C ARG A 152 -8.28 -68.34 -18.00
N ARG A 153 -9.46 -68.97 -18.03
CA ARG A 153 -10.69 -68.39 -18.60
C ARG A 153 -11.19 -67.20 -17.78
N LEU A 154 -11.24 -67.33 -16.46
CA LEU A 154 -11.68 -66.25 -15.55
C LEU A 154 -10.77 -65.02 -15.63
N VAL A 155 -9.45 -65.21 -15.55
CA VAL A 155 -8.48 -64.09 -15.64
C VAL A 155 -8.49 -63.46 -17.02
N SER A 156 -8.67 -64.24 -18.10
CA SER A 156 -8.80 -63.68 -19.45
C SER A 156 -10.04 -62.78 -19.56
N ALA A 157 -11.19 -63.23 -19.03
CA ALA A 157 -12.41 -62.42 -19.01
C ALA A 157 -12.24 -61.16 -18.15
N ALA A 158 -11.65 -61.29 -16.97
CA ALA A 158 -11.32 -60.15 -16.10
C ALA A 158 -10.39 -59.15 -16.79
N LEU A 159 -9.38 -59.62 -17.53
CA LEU A 159 -8.45 -58.78 -18.28
C LEU A 159 -9.13 -57.99 -19.39
N VAL A 160 -10.05 -58.61 -20.15
CA VAL A 160 -10.83 -57.92 -21.19
C VAL A 160 -11.75 -56.86 -20.58
N ILE A 161 -12.50 -57.22 -19.53
CA ILE A 161 -13.40 -56.30 -18.82
C ILE A 161 -12.62 -55.12 -18.24
N TYR A 162 -11.50 -55.41 -17.57
CA TYR A 162 -10.60 -54.40 -17.02
C TYR A 162 -10.02 -53.51 -18.12
N GLY A 163 -9.59 -54.06 -19.26
CA GLY A 163 -9.06 -53.28 -20.37
C GLY A 163 -10.07 -52.30 -20.96
N ILE A 164 -11.32 -52.72 -21.14
CA ILE A 164 -12.41 -51.85 -21.61
C ILE A 164 -12.68 -50.74 -20.58
N ASP A 165 -12.86 -51.11 -19.32
CA ASP A 165 -13.18 -50.16 -18.25
C ASP A 165 -12.03 -49.17 -17.98
N PHE A 166 -10.79 -49.65 -18.00
CA PHE A 166 -9.61 -48.80 -17.91
C PHE A 166 -9.56 -47.80 -19.06
N THR A 167 -9.81 -48.24 -20.30
CA THR A 167 -9.81 -47.35 -21.47
C THR A 167 -10.91 -46.28 -21.37
N LEU A 168 -12.13 -46.68 -21.03
CA LEU A 168 -13.26 -45.76 -20.85
C LEU A 168 -13.01 -44.77 -19.71
N SER A 169 -12.46 -45.27 -18.60
CA SER A 169 -12.07 -44.44 -17.46
C SER A 169 -10.97 -43.46 -17.87
N THR A 170 -9.95 -43.88 -18.62
CA THR A 170 -8.90 -42.98 -19.11
C THR A 170 -9.43 -41.88 -20.04
N ILE A 171 -10.35 -42.20 -20.96
CA ILE A 171 -10.99 -41.20 -21.83
C ILE A 171 -11.79 -40.19 -20.99
N SER A 172 -12.55 -40.68 -20.01
CA SER A 172 -13.29 -39.81 -19.08
C SER A 172 -12.37 -38.88 -18.29
N ALA A 173 -11.14 -39.32 -17.96
CA ALA A 173 -10.15 -38.60 -17.14
C ALA A 173 -9.56 -37.44 -17.92
N ALA A 174 -9.17 -37.74 -19.17
CA ALA A 174 -8.70 -36.72 -20.10
C ALA A 174 -9.79 -35.65 -20.34
N ASN A 175 -11.05 -36.06 -20.54
CA ASN A 175 -12.17 -35.13 -20.73
C ASN A 175 -12.45 -34.27 -19.49
N LEU A 176 -12.31 -34.83 -18.28
CA LEU A 176 -12.46 -34.07 -17.04
C LEU A 176 -11.35 -33.01 -16.89
N GLY A 177 -10.08 -33.39 -17.13
CA GLY A 177 -8.97 -32.44 -17.09
C GLY A 177 -9.18 -31.27 -18.06
N GLN A 178 -9.68 -31.52 -19.27
CA GLN A 178 -10.02 -30.46 -20.23
C GLN A 178 -11.17 -29.56 -19.76
N LYS A 179 -12.22 -30.12 -19.13
CA LYS A 179 -13.35 -29.33 -18.59
C LYS A 179 -12.90 -28.43 -17.43
N ILE A 180 -12.05 -28.92 -16.54
CA ILE A 180 -11.50 -28.13 -15.41
C ILE A 180 -10.66 -26.97 -15.94
N ARG A 181 -9.74 -27.22 -16.88
CA ARG A 181 -8.91 -26.17 -17.50
C ARG A 181 -9.72 -25.07 -18.16
N ARG A 182 -10.75 -25.44 -18.92
CA ARG A 182 -11.60 -24.45 -19.59
C ARG A 182 -12.42 -23.63 -18.59
N LEU A 183 -12.77 -24.19 -17.44
CA LEU A 183 -13.39 -23.43 -16.35
C LEU A 183 -12.38 -22.48 -15.68
N GLU A 184 -11.13 -22.90 -15.50
CA GLU A 184 -10.05 -22.03 -15.00
C GLU A 184 -9.79 -20.84 -15.94
N GLU A 185 -9.76 -21.07 -17.25
CA GLU A 185 -9.62 -20.03 -18.27
C GLU A 185 -10.75 -18.99 -18.17
N LEU A 186 -12.00 -19.44 -18.06
CA LEU A 186 -13.16 -18.56 -17.92
C LEU A 186 -13.13 -17.75 -16.61
N LEU A 187 -12.72 -18.35 -15.50
CA LEU A 187 -12.56 -17.64 -14.22
C LEU A 187 -11.44 -16.59 -14.28
N CYS A 188 -10.38 -16.84 -15.04
CA CYS A 188 -9.32 -15.85 -15.28
C CYS A 188 -9.80 -14.69 -16.15
N GLU A 189 -10.52 -14.96 -17.25
CA GLU A 189 -11.12 -13.91 -18.09
C GLU A 189 -12.11 -13.04 -17.29
N TYR A 190 -12.89 -13.67 -16.41
CA TYR A 190 -13.80 -13.00 -15.48
C TYR A 190 -13.03 -12.06 -14.52
N SER A 191 -11.95 -12.56 -13.92
CA SER A 191 -11.04 -11.78 -13.07
C SER A 191 -10.46 -10.57 -13.80
N GLU A 192 -9.98 -10.73 -15.03
CA GLU A 192 -9.41 -9.63 -15.82
C GLU A 192 -10.45 -8.55 -16.16
N ALA A 193 -11.68 -8.95 -16.48
CA ALA A 193 -12.78 -8.02 -16.73
C ALA A 193 -13.12 -7.19 -15.47
N ILE A 194 -13.06 -7.80 -14.29
CA ILE A 194 -13.29 -7.15 -12.99
C ILE A 194 -12.14 -6.21 -12.61
N GLN A 195 -10.88 -6.57 -12.89
CA GLN A 195 -9.74 -5.71 -12.57
C GLN A 195 -9.76 -4.41 -13.38
N LYS A 196 -10.15 -4.49 -14.67
CA LYS A 196 -10.28 -3.31 -15.52
C LYS A 196 -11.34 -2.33 -15.01
N SER A 197 -12.35 -2.82 -14.29
CA SER A 197 -13.45 -1.99 -13.78
C SER A 197 -13.19 -1.32 -12.43
N ARG A 198 -12.07 -1.62 -11.75
CA ARG A 198 -11.64 -0.98 -10.48
C ARG A 198 -12.68 -1.02 -9.34
N ILE A 199 -13.56 -2.01 -9.34
CA ILE A 199 -14.67 -2.15 -8.37
C ILE A 199 -14.18 -2.59 -6.96
N TYR A 200 -12.98 -3.15 -6.85
CA TYR A 200 -12.36 -3.54 -5.57
C TYR A 200 -11.19 -2.61 -5.21
N THR A 201 -11.17 -2.18 -3.95
CA THR A 201 -10.20 -1.24 -3.37
C THR A 201 -8.79 -1.81 -3.18
N SER A 202 -8.64 -3.14 -3.18
CA SER A 202 -7.33 -3.79 -3.29
C SER A 202 -7.44 -5.17 -3.95
N ALA A 203 -6.38 -5.59 -4.67
CA ALA A 203 -6.28 -6.94 -5.23
C ALA A 203 -6.21 -8.01 -4.12
N GLU A 204 -5.70 -7.64 -2.94
CA GLU A 204 -5.57 -8.51 -1.76
C GLU A 204 -6.93 -8.84 -1.14
N GLU A 205 -7.86 -7.90 -1.03
CA GLU A 205 -9.20 -8.15 -0.47
C GLU A 205 -10.05 -9.07 -1.37
N TRP A 206 -9.80 -9.02 -2.69
CA TRP A 206 -10.38 -9.93 -3.67
C TRP A 206 -9.69 -11.29 -3.67
N MET A 207 -8.35 -11.33 -3.59
CA MET A 207 -7.57 -12.57 -3.56
C MET A 207 -7.68 -13.33 -2.23
N GLU A 208 -7.80 -12.65 -1.09
CA GLU A 208 -8.02 -13.27 0.22
C GLU A 208 -9.42 -13.88 0.30
N LYS A 209 -10.42 -13.21 -0.29
CA LYS A 209 -11.74 -13.82 -0.50
C LYS A 209 -11.65 -15.03 -1.43
N LEU A 210 -11.04 -14.92 -2.60
CA LEU A 210 -10.86 -16.05 -3.51
C LEU A 210 -10.10 -17.23 -2.86
N GLU A 211 -8.98 -16.98 -2.18
CA GLU A 211 -8.22 -17.99 -1.44
C GLU A 211 -9.07 -18.62 -0.33
N SER A 212 -9.84 -17.84 0.43
CA SER A 212 -10.79 -18.35 1.43
C SER A 212 -11.91 -19.22 0.84
N TYR A 213 -12.22 -19.04 -0.45
CA TYR A 213 -13.30 -19.75 -1.16
C TYR A 213 -12.82 -20.85 -2.11
N THR A 214 -11.51 -21.00 -2.32
CA THR A 214 -10.84 -22.06 -3.11
C THR A 214 -10.71 -23.41 -2.39
N GLY A 215 -11.23 -23.53 -1.17
CA GLY A 215 -11.36 -24.83 -0.49
C GLY A 215 -12.16 -25.83 -1.32
N ALA A 216 -11.59 -27.04 -1.46
CA ALA A 216 -12.03 -28.23 -2.21
C ALA A 216 -13.42 -28.15 -2.89
N PHE A 217 -13.41 -28.34 -4.21
CA PHE A 217 -14.54 -28.39 -5.16
C PHE A 217 -15.64 -29.39 -4.76
N THR A 218 -16.38 -29.10 -3.70
CA THR A 218 -17.48 -29.95 -3.22
C THR A 218 -18.78 -29.49 -3.86
N ARG A 219 -19.52 -30.48 -4.37
CA ARG A 219 -20.74 -30.48 -5.20
C ARG A 219 -21.89 -29.50 -4.86
N LYS A 220 -21.80 -28.69 -3.79
CA LYS A 220 -22.89 -27.83 -3.33
C LYS A 220 -22.79 -26.35 -3.71
N ASN A 221 -21.64 -25.87 -4.17
CA ASN A 221 -21.34 -24.43 -4.04
C ASN A 221 -21.05 -23.67 -5.34
N ILE A 222 -21.10 -24.25 -6.54
CA ILE A 222 -20.71 -23.48 -7.75
C ILE A 222 -21.85 -22.57 -8.21
N GLN A 223 -23.06 -23.11 -8.34
CA GLN A 223 -24.21 -22.36 -8.82
C GLN A 223 -24.66 -21.30 -7.81
N GLU A 224 -24.78 -21.67 -6.52
CA GLU A 224 -25.07 -20.73 -5.44
C GLU A 224 -23.98 -19.64 -5.29
N LYS A 225 -22.70 -19.97 -5.53
CA LYS A 225 -21.62 -18.95 -5.52
C LYS A 225 -21.69 -18.03 -6.73
N ILE A 226 -21.91 -18.56 -7.93
CA ILE A 226 -22.03 -17.75 -9.17
C ILE A 226 -23.21 -16.78 -9.04
N GLU A 227 -24.38 -17.26 -8.57
CA GLU A 227 -25.57 -16.44 -8.33
C GLU A 227 -25.31 -15.37 -7.24
N TRP A 228 -24.61 -15.72 -6.16
CA TRP A 228 -24.22 -14.75 -5.12
C TRP A 228 -23.25 -13.69 -5.65
N TYR A 229 -22.24 -14.09 -6.45
CA TYR A 229 -21.30 -13.18 -7.10
C TYR A 229 -22.02 -12.20 -8.02
N GLN A 230 -22.97 -12.67 -8.84
CA GLN A 230 -23.79 -11.82 -9.70
C GLN A 230 -24.57 -10.78 -8.89
N LYS A 231 -25.22 -11.22 -7.80
CA LYS A 231 -26.09 -10.36 -7.00
C LYS A 231 -25.31 -9.26 -6.26
N ALA A 232 -24.23 -9.63 -5.56
CA ALA A 232 -23.38 -8.67 -4.84
C ALA A 232 -22.69 -7.66 -5.78
N MET A 233 -22.46 -8.06 -7.03
CA MET A 233 -21.80 -7.23 -8.03
C MET A 233 -22.77 -6.26 -8.72
N LEU A 234 -23.99 -6.70 -9.05
CA LEU A 234 -25.04 -5.83 -9.58
C LEU A 234 -25.34 -4.65 -8.65
N GLU A 235 -25.35 -4.92 -7.34
CA GLU A 235 -25.58 -3.95 -6.27
C GLU A 235 -24.43 -2.91 -6.16
N LYS A 236 -23.17 -3.32 -6.37
CA LYS A 236 -22.01 -2.39 -6.39
C LYS A 236 -21.88 -1.61 -7.69
N ILE A 237 -22.22 -2.21 -8.82
CA ILE A 237 -22.21 -1.56 -10.13
C ILE A 237 -23.27 -0.44 -10.17
N GLU A 238 -24.33 -0.53 -9.37
CA GLU A 238 -25.32 0.54 -9.18
C GLU A 238 -24.75 1.83 -8.57
N HIS A 239 -23.62 1.75 -7.87
CA HIS A 239 -22.96 2.89 -7.24
C HIS A 239 -21.89 3.60 -8.10
N PHE A 240 -21.56 3.09 -9.30
CA PHE A 240 -20.56 3.69 -10.19
C PHE A 240 -21.21 4.55 -11.30
N GLY A 241 -20.73 5.80 -11.45
CA GLY A 241 -21.41 6.88 -12.20
C GLY A 241 -21.30 6.90 -13.73
N VAL A 242 -20.72 5.90 -14.40
CA VAL A 242 -20.59 5.88 -15.88
C VAL A 242 -21.51 4.83 -16.50
N LEU A 243 -22.63 5.29 -17.08
CA LEU A 243 -23.74 4.43 -17.56
C LEU A 243 -23.33 3.49 -18.71
N GLU A 244 -22.42 3.92 -19.58
CA GLU A 244 -22.02 3.18 -20.79
C GLU A 244 -21.08 2.01 -20.47
N TYR A 245 -20.05 2.26 -19.64
CA TYR A 245 -19.14 1.24 -19.12
C TYR A 245 -19.86 0.21 -18.22
N ARG A 246 -20.90 0.65 -17.50
CA ARG A 246 -21.79 -0.19 -16.68
C ARG A 246 -22.53 -1.25 -17.49
N ASN A 247 -23.02 -0.90 -18.68
CA ASN A 247 -23.78 -1.83 -19.53
C ASN A 247 -22.87 -2.86 -20.22
N GLU A 248 -21.72 -2.42 -20.71
CA GLU A 248 -20.71 -3.31 -21.33
C GLU A 248 -20.18 -4.33 -20.32
N LEU A 249 -19.87 -3.87 -19.10
CA LEU A 249 -19.42 -4.74 -18.02
C LEU A 249 -20.52 -5.73 -17.58
N LYS A 250 -21.77 -5.28 -17.45
CA LYS A 250 -22.91 -6.15 -17.13
C LYS A 250 -23.09 -7.26 -18.17
N GLN A 251 -23.05 -6.93 -19.46
CA GLN A 251 -23.18 -7.92 -20.54
C GLN A 251 -22.03 -8.94 -20.53
N LYS A 252 -20.80 -8.47 -20.30
CA LYS A 252 -19.62 -9.34 -20.26
C LYS A 252 -19.61 -10.27 -19.04
N LEU A 253 -20.10 -9.79 -17.89
CA LEU A 253 -20.23 -10.61 -16.68
C LEU A 253 -21.36 -11.64 -16.83
N GLN A 254 -22.48 -11.28 -17.46
CA GLN A 254 -23.57 -12.20 -17.77
C GLN A 254 -23.13 -13.31 -18.73
N SER A 255 -22.41 -12.98 -19.80
CA SER A 255 -21.99 -13.97 -20.80
C SER A 255 -21.02 -15.01 -20.24
N VAL A 256 -20.06 -14.61 -19.41
CA VAL A 256 -19.13 -15.55 -18.75
C VAL A 256 -19.87 -16.43 -17.74
N SER A 257 -20.89 -15.88 -17.06
CA SER A 257 -21.72 -16.65 -16.14
C SER A 257 -22.55 -17.73 -16.84
N GLU A 258 -23.22 -17.38 -17.94
CA GLU A 258 -23.98 -18.35 -18.75
C GLU A 258 -23.08 -19.48 -19.29
N GLN A 259 -21.82 -19.16 -19.63
CA GLN A 259 -20.85 -20.15 -20.08
C GLN A 259 -20.45 -21.09 -18.94
N CYS A 260 -20.27 -20.58 -17.72
CA CYS A 260 -20.00 -21.39 -16.54
C CYS A 260 -21.19 -22.33 -16.21
N GLU A 261 -22.42 -21.82 -16.26
CA GLU A 261 -23.64 -22.61 -16.01
C GLU A 261 -23.82 -23.75 -17.03
N LYS A 262 -23.67 -23.47 -18.33
CA LYS A 262 -23.78 -24.48 -19.40
C LYS A 262 -22.74 -25.60 -19.30
N MET A 263 -21.58 -25.34 -18.69
CA MET A 263 -20.55 -26.36 -18.47
C MET A 263 -20.87 -27.27 -17.28
N VAL A 264 -21.66 -26.80 -16.32
CA VAL A 264 -22.09 -27.55 -15.13
C VAL A 264 -23.36 -28.38 -15.42
N GLU A 265 -24.25 -27.91 -16.29
CA GLU A 265 -25.55 -28.55 -16.58
C GLU A 265 -25.47 -29.93 -17.28
N LYS A 266 -24.40 -30.24 -18.03
CA LYS A 266 -24.25 -31.56 -18.66
C LYS A 266 -23.61 -32.57 -17.71
N GLU A 267 -24.44 -33.12 -16.83
CA GLU A 267 -24.07 -34.16 -15.86
C GLU A 267 -23.76 -35.52 -16.51
N ASP A 268 -22.52 -35.75 -16.96
CA ASP A 268 -22.04 -37.09 -17.31
C ASP A 268 -21.95 -37.98 -16.04
N LEU A 269 -22.59 -39.17 -16.04
CA LEU A 269 -22.55 -40.14 -14.93
C LEU A 269 -21.13 -40.45 -14.39
N PRO A 270 -20.09 -40.59 -15.24
CA PRO A 270 -18.70 -40.77 -14.80
C PRO A 270 -18.14 -39.60 -13.98
N LEU A 271 -18.52 -38.37 -14.30
CA LEU A 271 -18.08 -37.15 -13.59
C LEU A 271 -18.57 -37.15 -12.14
N LYS A 272 -19.86 -37.46 -11.94
CA LYS A 272 -20.46 -37.58 -10.61
C LYS A 272 -19.74 -38.62 -9.75
N ARG A 273 -19.31 -39.72 -10.35
CA ARG A 273 -18.60 -40.78 -9.64
C ARG A 273 -17.23 -40.31 -9.16
N TRP A 274 -16.48 -39.61 -9.99
CA TRP A 274 -15.14 -39.18 -9.60
C TRP A 274 -15.09 -37.98 -8.68
N MET A 275 -15.97 -37.00 -8.84
CA MET A 275 -16.13 -35.96 -7.83
C MET A 275 -16.50 -36.54 -6.46
N ARG A 276 -17.23 -37.67 -6.45
CA ARG A 276 -17.55 -38.41 -5.23
C ARG A 276 -16.39 -39.20 -4.68
N ALA A 277 -15.54 -39.78 -5.55
CA ALA A 277 -14.43 -40.63 -5.19
C ALA A 277 -13.18 -39.84 -4.80
N TYR A 278 -12.96 -38.69 -5.43
CA TYR A 278 -11.78 -37.84 -5.32
C TYR A 278 -12.21 -36.39 -5.08
N PRO A 279 -12.72 -36.07 -3.87
CA PRO A 279 -13.20 -34.73 -3.53
C PRO A 279 -12.11 -33.64 -3.51
N TYR A 280 -10.83 -34.05 -3.57
CA TYR A 280 -9.64 -33.20 -3.59
C TYR A 280 -8.92 -33.25 -4.95
N LEU A 281 -9.63 -33.49 -6.06
CA LEU A 281 -9.08 -33.36 -7.41
C LEU A 281 -8.58 -31.92 -7.60
N GLU A 282 -7.27 -31.71 -7.42
CA GLU A 282 -6.63 -30.41 -7.59
C GLU A 282 -6.09 -30.27 -9.02
N GLU A 283 -6.59 -29.27 -9.74
CA GLU A 283 -5.76 -28.37 -10.55
C GLU A 283 -6.24 -26.96 -10.13
N PHE A 284 -5.55 -26.36 -9.15
CA PHE A 284 -5.49 -24.90 -8.92
C PHE A 284 -4.01 -24.45 -8.88
N GLY A 285 -3.11 -25.32 -9.35
CA GLY A 285 -1.66 -25.13 -9.28
C GLY A 285 -1.14 -24.10 -10.29
N GLU A 286 -1.75 -24.00 -11.47
CA GLU A 286 -1.42 -22.96 -12.44
C GLU A 286 -1.95 -21.60 -12.01
N ILE A 287 -3.16 -21.53 -11.43
CA ILE A 287 -3.69 -20.29 -10.85
C ILE A 287 -2.85 -19.88 -9.63
N ARG A 288 -2.50 -20.78 -8.69
CA ARG A 288 -1.58 -20.44 -7.59
C ARG A 288 -0.20 -20.04 -8.08
N LYS A 289 0.39 -20.73 -9.06
CA LYS A 289 1.70 -20.38 -9.63
C LYS A 289 1.64 -19.08 -10.42
N LYS A 290 0.59 -18.82 -11.20
CA LYS A 290 0.36 -17.55 -11.89
C LYS A 290 0.11 -16.46 -10.85
N ILE A 291 -0.76 -16.63 -9.86
CA ILE A 291 -0.93 -15.73 -8.70
C ILE A 291 0.40 -15.48 -7.98
N HIS A 292 1.28 -16.47 -7.86
CA HIS A 292 2.59 -16.34 -7.21
C HIS A 292 3.65 -15.66 -8.12
N LEU A 293 3.64 -15.94 -9.42
CA LEU A 293 4.42 -15.25 -10.45
C LEU A 293 3.92 -13.81 -10.64
N PHE A 294 2.62 -13.58 -10.52
CA PHE A 294 1.96 -12.28 -10.51
C PHE A 294 2.26 -11.53 -9.22
N LYS A 295 2.25 -12.17 -8.04
CA LYS A 295 2.82 -11.63 -6.78
C LYS A 295 4.24 -11.14 -7.01
N ASN A 296 5.11 -11.95 -7.63
CA ASN A 296 6.50 -11.56 -7.89
C ASN A 296 6.67 -10.48 -8.98
N LYS A 297 5.79 -10.45 -10.00
CA LYS A 297 5.86 -9.49 -11.13
C LYS A 297 5.23 -8.14 -10.76
N GLU A 298 4.18 -8.14 -9.94
CA GLU A 298 3.62 -6.95 -9.28
C GLU A 298 4.50 -6.48 -8.12
N GLU A 299 5.07 -7.34 -7.26
CA GLU A 299 6.04 -6.93 -6.22
C GLU A 299 7.27 -6.23 -6.81
N ARG A 300 7.65 -6.58 -8.05
CA ARG A 300 8.72 -5.88 -8.79
C ARG A 300 8.27 -4.59 -9.48
N ARG A 301 6.97 -4.38 -9.73
CA ARG A 301 6.42 -3.23 -10.47
C ARG A 301 5.72 -2.20 -9.57
N TYR A 302 5.10 -2.67 -8.50
CA TYR A 302 4.40 -2.01 -7.41
C TYR A 302 4.79 -2.72 -6.12
N GLY A 303 5.97 -2.41 -5.57
CA GLY A 303 6.43 -3.02 -4.32
C GLY A 303 5.30 -3.02 -3.29
N LYS A 304 5.07 -4.17 -2.64
CA LYS A 304 4.21 -4.43 -1.47
C LYS A 304 3.40 -3.18 -1.10
N MET A 305 2.12 -3.10 -1.44
CA MET A 305 1.26 -1.94 -1.14
C MET A 305 0.97 -1.84 0.37
N GLU A 306 2.03 -1.63 1.16
CA GLU A 306 1.97 -0.73 2.30
C GLU A 306 1.35 0.58 1.79
N ARG A 307 0.31 1.08 2.47
CA ARG A 307 -0.37 2.39 2.27
C ARG A 307 0.41 3.41 1.43
N PHE A 308 -0.27 4.11 0.50
CA PHE A 308 0.28 5.16 -0.39
C PHE A 308 1.52 5.88 0.17
N THR A 309 2.71 5.45 -0.27
CA THR A 309 4.00 5.90 0.27
C THR A 309 5.12 5.79 -0.76
N PHE A 310 6.35 6.10 -0.33
CA PHE A 310 7.57 6.10 -1.14
C PHE A 310 8.69 5.32 -0.41
N ARG A 311 9.75 4.95 -1.15
CA ARG A 311 10.93 4.27 -0.59
C ARG A 311 11.86 5.24 0.15
N GLY A 312 12.42 4.82 1.28
CA GLY A 312 13.27 5.66 2.14
C GLY A 312 12.49 6.15 3.36
N GLY A 313 12.84 7.30 3.93
CA GLY A 313 12.17 7.91 5.07
C GLY A 313 12.46 7.23 6.42
N ILE A 314 11.95 7.85 7.49
CA ILE A 314 12.09 7.43 8.89
C ILE A 314 10.76 7.63 9.62
N HIS A 315 10.67 7.14 10.86
CA HIS A 315 9.55 7.38 11.76
C HIS A 315 10.11 7.81 13.13
N PRO A 316 10.43 9.11 13.31
CA PRO A 316 10.87 9.63 14.60
C PRO A 316 9.70 9.64 15.60
N TYR A 317 10.01 9.82 16.90
CA TYR A 317 8.99 10.12 17.91
C TYR A 317 8.16 11.32 17.46
N ASP A 318 6.83 11.18 17.48
CA ASP A 318 5.95 12.17 16.86
C ASP A 318 5.70 13.40 17.72
N GLY A 319 5.80 13.33 19.06
CA GLY A 319 5.58 14.44 19.99
C GLY A 319 4.20 15.10 19.93
N LYS A 320 3.23 14.53 19.20
CA LYS A 320 1.95 15.20 18.88
C LYS A 320 0.97 15.19 20.05
N ASP A 321 1.09 14.23 20.93
CA ASP A 321 0.23 14.07 22.12
C ASP A 321 0.25 15.31 23.04
N LEU A 322 1.28 16.14 22.97
CA LEU A 322 1.40 17.35 23.78
C LEU A 322 0.32 18.41 23.47
N SER A 323 -0.11 18.49 22.20
CA SER A 323 -0.99 19.57 21.71
C SER A 323 -2.17 19.11 20.87
N LYS A 324 -2.21 17.86 20.38
CA LYS A 324 -3.26 17.39 19.44
C LYS A 324 -4.68 17.48 20.01
N ASP A 325 -4.85 17.23 21.30
CA ASP A 325 -6.18 17.16 21.93
C ASP A 325 -6.70 18.53 22.36
N LYS A 326 -5.89 19.58 22.24
CA LYS A 326 -6.25 20.95 22.65
C LYS A 326 -6.77 21.77 21.48
N PRO A 327 -7.88 22.51 21.65
CA PRO A 327 -8.45 23.33 20.61
C PRO A 327 -7.55 24.51 20.23
N ILE A 328 -7.74 25.00 19.00
CA ILE A 328 -7.10 26.24 18.57
C ILE A 328 -7.64 27.38 19.42
N ARG A 329 -6.73 28.17 20.00
CA ARG A 329 -7.10 29.39 20.75
C ARG A 329 -6.73 30.63 19.94
N ASN A 330 -7.69 31.55 19.79
CA ASN A 330 -7.43 32.85 19.20
C ASN A 330 -6.65 33.72 20.19
N VAL A 331 -5.61 34.37 19.70
CA VAL A 331 -4.76 35.26 20.48
C VAL A 331 -4.75 36.63 19.82
N LEU A 332 -4.95 37.66 20.64
CA LEU A 332 -4.79 39.04 20.23
C LEU A 332 -3.41 39.56 20.68
N PRO A 333 -2.73 40.36 19.86
CA PRO A 333 -1.45 40.98 20.22
C PRO A 333 -1.58 41.95 21.39
N LYS A 334 -0.62 41.90 22.30
CA LYS A 334 -0.49 42.82 23.45
C LYS A 334 0.47 43.98 23.14
N GLY A 335 1.43 43.75 22.25
CA GLY A 335 2.50 44.71 21.95
C GLY A 335 2.44 45.32 20.55
N GLU A 336 3.55 45.95 20.17
CA GLU A 336 3.79 46.38 18.79
C GLU A 336 3.98 45.18 17.87
N LEU A 337 3.50 45.29 16.62
CA LEU A 337 3.69 44.26 15.60
C LEU A 337 4.76 44.70 14.61
N ALA A 338 5.57 43.73 14.18
CA ALA A 338 6.61 43.92 13.17
C ALA A 338 6.32 43.09 11.92
N TYR A 339 5.86 43.74 10.85
CA TYR A 339 5.57 43.07 9.58
C TYR A 339 6.80 43.05 8.68
N LEU A 340 7.55 41.95 8.70
CA LEU A 340 8.69 41.74 7.81
C LEU A 340 8.27 41.90 6.34
N VAL A 341 9.02 42.66 5.55
CA VAL A 341 8.71 42.84 4.12
C VAL A 341 9.07 41.62 3.26
N SER A 342 9.90 40.71 3.79
CA SER A 342 10.23 39.43 3.18
C SER A 342 9.61 38.27 3.97
N GLN A 343 8.48 37.76 3.48
CA GLN A 343 7.77 36.60 4.05
C GLN A 343 7.54 35.48 3.01
N HIS A 344 8.30 35.52 1.92
CA HIS A 344 8.24 34.58 0.80
C HIS A 344 9.59 34.50 0.09
N ILE A 345 9.78 33.46 -0.72
CA ILE A 345 11.02 33.21 -1.50
C ILE A 345 11.30 34.27 -2.59
N GLY A 346 10.27 35.05 -2.94
CA GLY A 346 10.27 36.07 -3.96
C GLY A 346 11.02 37.36 -3.62
N ALA A 347 10.96 38.35 -4.52
CA ALA A 347 11.46 39.70 -4.26
C ALA A 347 10.69 40.34 -3.09
N PRO A 348 11.33 40.99 -2.10
CA PRO A 348 10.63 41.56 -0.95
C PRO A 348 9.48 42.50 -1.34
N ALA A 349 8.42 42.51 -0.52
CA ALA A 349 7.32 43.43 -0.68
C ALA A 349 7.78 44.89 -0.46
N VAL A 350 7.12 45.84 -1.11
CA VAL A 350 7.45 47.27 -1.03
C VAL A 350 6.42 47.95 -0.13
N PRO A 351 6.82 48.50 1.02
CA PRO A 351 5.90 49.26 1.88
C PRO A 351 5.23 50.41 1.13
N ILE A 352 3.92 50.55 1.31
CA ILE A 352 3.11 51.65 0.75
C ILE A 352 2.60 52.63 1.83
N VAL A 353 2.92 52.35 3.10
CA VAL A 353 2.62 53.19 4.26
C VAL A 353 3.89 53.88 4.76
N LYS A 354 3.71 55.00 5.46
CA LYS A 354 4.76 55.84 6.04
C LYS A 354 4.56 55.99 7.54
N LYS A 355 5.63 56.41 8.23
CA LYS A 355 5.58 56.73 9.66
C LYS A 355 4.49 57.77 9.93
N GLY A 356 3.63 57.50 10.89
CA GLY A 356 2.50 58.34 11.30
C GLY A 356 1.17 57.97 10.63
N ASP A 357 1.17 57.12 9.61
CA ASP A 357 -0.07 56.67 8.98
C ASP A 357 -0.89 55.82 9.96
N HIS A 358 -2.20 56.07 10.02
CA HIS A 358 -3.16 55.17 10.67
C HIS A 358 -3.61 54.11 9.66
N ILE A 359 -3.68 52.86 10.12
CA ILE A 359 -4.02 51.71 9.30
C ILE A 359 -5.16 50.91 9.93
N LEU A 360 -5.93 50.23 9.08
CA LEU A 360 -7.05 49.37 9.48
C LEU A 360 -6.69 47.89 9.34
N VAL A 361 -7.36 47.03 10.10
CA VAL A 361 -7.29 45.57 9.92
C VAL A 361 -7.68 45.22 8.49
N GLY A 362 -6.84 44.44 7.81
CA GLY A 362 -7.05 44.04 6.41
C GLY A 362 -6.57 45.04 5.38
N GLN A 363 -6.13 46.24 5.79
CA GLN A 363 -5.53 47.19 4.87
C GLN A 363 -4.19 46.65 4.33
N LYS A 364 -3.99 46.78 3.02
CA LYS A 364 -2.70 46.48 2.39
C LYS A 364 -1.68 47.53 2.82
N ILE A 365 -0.55 47.07 3.35
CA ILE A 365 0.53 47.92 3.87
C ILE A 365 1.84 47.76 3.09
N ALA A 366 1.97 46.69 2.30
CA ALA A 366 3.04 46.54 1.33
C ALA A 366 2.54 45.84 0.06
N GLU A 367 3.03 46.29 -1.09
CA GLU A 367 2.74 45.71 -2.41
C GLU A 367 3.76 44.64 -2.80
N ALA A 368 3.40 43.76 -3.74
CA ALA A 368 4.31 42.76 -4.27
C ALA A 368 5.46 43.42 -5.05
N GLY A 369 6.72 43.11 -4.70
CA GLY A 369 7.91 43.68 -5.34
C GLY A 369 8.27 43.06 -6.70
N GLY A 370 7.40 42.23 -7.27
CA GLY A 370 7.59 41.54 -8.55
C GLY A 370 6.59 40.40 -8.75
N PHE A 371 6.72 39.67 -9.88
CA PHE A 371 5.80 38.57 -10.21
C PHE A 371 5.81 37.44 -9.16
N VAL A 372 7.02 37.03 -8.73
CA VAL A 372 7.20 36.14 -7.59
C VAL A 372 7.36 37.01 -6.35
N SER A 373 6.24 37.46 -5.78
CA SER A 373 6.12 38.20 -4.52
C SER A 373 4.65 38.19 -4.08
N ALA A 374 4.35 38.50 -2.82
CA ALA A 374 2.97 38.65 -2.34
C ALA A 374 2.81 39.90 -1.47
N PRO A 375 1.69 40.64 -1.57
CA PRO A 375 1.41 41.81 -0.72
C PRO A 375 1.26 41.43 0.76
N ILE A 376 1.40 42.42 1.64
CA ILE A 376 1.27 42.29 3.09
C ILE A 376 0.10 43.15 3.56
N HIS A 377 -0.71 42.60 4.46
CA HIS A 377 -1.85 43.26 5.05
C HIS A 377 -1.66 43.40 6.56
N ALA A 378 -2.19 44.48 7.11
CA ALA A 378 -2.20 44.72 8.54
C ALA A 378 -3.16 43.72 9.23
N SER A 379 -2.68 43.07 10.28
CA SER A 379 -3.48 42.14 11.10
C SER A 379 -4.15 42.84 12.29
N VAL A 380 -3.78 44.10 12.55
CA VAL A 380 -4.37 45.01 13.56
C VAL A 380 -4.64 46.39 12.97
N SER A 381 -5.49 47.18 13.62
CA SER A 381 -5.54 48.63 13.42
C SER A 381 -4.51 49.33 14.30
N GLY A 382 -4.06 50.51 13.89
CA GLY A 382 -3.13 51.30 14.70
C GLY A 382 -2.28 52.26 13.90
N THR A 383 -1.15 52.66 14.46
CA THR A 383 -0.27 53.69 13.87
C THR A 383 1.08 53.12 13.47
N VAL A 384 1.53 53.44 12.27
CA VAL A 384 2.86 53.04 11.77
C VAL A 384 3.95 53.87 12.48
N LYS A 385 4.80 53.22 13.28
CA LYS A 385 5.92 53.85 13.98
C LYS A 385 7.11 54.12 13.07
N GLY A 386 7.31 53.28 12.05
CA GLY A 386 8.43 53.37 11.14
C GLY A 386 8.70 52.07 10.38
N ILE A 387 9.77 52.08 9.58
CA ILE A 387 10.29 50.90 8.90
C ILE A 387 11.69 50.64 9.45
N GLU A 388 11.87 49.53 10.16
CA GLU A 388 13.08 49.24 10.92
C GLU A 388 13.57 47.81 10.65
N PRO A 389 14.89 47.56 10.64
CA PRO A 389 15.41 46.20 10.56
C PRO A 389 15.02 45.37 11.78
N ARG A 390 14.43 44.19 11.55
CA ARG A 390 14.13 43.18 12.59
C ARG A 390 14.79 41.84 12.25
N LEU A 391 15.05 41.06 13.30
CA LEU A 391 15.64 39.74 13.17
C LEU A 391 14.63 38.79 12.54
N THR A 392 15.09 37.93 11.64
CA THR A 392 14.32 36.83 11.08
C THR A 392 14.63 35.52 11.79
N THR A 393 13.80 34.50 11.63
CA THR A 393 14.03 33.15 12.17
C THR A 393 15.33 32.50 11.68
N THR A 394 15.88 32.99 10.56
CA THR A 394 17.16 32.51 10.00
C THR A 394 18.40 33.25 10.54
N GLY A 395 18.20 34.25 11.39
CA GLY A 395 19.28 35.06 11.99
C GLY A 395 19.72 36.27 11.15
N THR A 396 19.12 36.51 9.97
CA THR A 396 19.40 37.71 9.17
C THR A 396 18.47 38.87 9.55
N MET A 397 18.93 40.11 9.36
CA MET A 397 18.10 41.30 9.51
C MET A 397 17.27 41.56 8.24
N CYS A 398 16.02 41.94 8.40
CA CYS A 398 15.12 42.31 7.31
C CYS A 398 14.24 43.49 7.75
N ASN A 399 13.98 44.43 6.84
CA ASN A 399 13.11 45.57 7.15
C ASN A 399 11.71 45.09 7.52
N ALA A 400 11.13 45.69 8.54
CA ALA A 400 9.78 45.45 9.00
C ALA A 400 9.03 46.78 9.13
N ILE A 401 7.74 46.77 8.77
CA ILE A 401 6.83 47.86 9.10
C ILE A 401 6.43 47.67 10.56
N ILE A 402 6.77 48.64 11.41
CA ILE A 402 6.46 48.60 12.85
C ILE A 402 5.13 49.32 13.08
N VAL A 403 4.19 48.64 13.73
CA VAL A 403 2.85 49.15 13.99
C VAL A 403 2.55 49.04 15.47
N GLU A 404 2.16 50.16 16.07
CA GLU A 404 1.59 50.20 17.41
C GLU A 404 0.11 49.90 17.32
N ASN A 405 -0.31 48.81 17.98
CA ASN A 405 -1.70 48.36 18.01
C ASN A 405 -2.54 49.32 18.87
N ASP A 406 -3.63 49.86 18.31
CA ASP A 406 -4.55 50.74 19.03
C ASP A 406 -5.61 49.98 19.85
N GLY A 407 -5.73 48.67 19.64
CA GLY A 407 -6.70 47.81 20.33
C GLY A 407 -8.15 48.00 19.89
N LEU A 408 -8.42 48.83 18.87
CA LEU A 408 -9.76 49.12 18.37
C LEU A 408 -10.24 48.08 17.36
N TYR A 409 -9.30 47.47 16.62
CA TYR A 409 -9.56 46.49 15.56
C TYR A 409 -10.53 46.98 14.49
N GLU A 410 -10.48 48.28 14.16
CA GLU A 410 -11.23 48.84 13.04
C GLU A 410 -10.76 48.19 11.73
N SER A 411 -11.69 47.64 10.96
CA SER A 411 -11.37 46.85 9.76
C SER A 411 -11.88 47.50 8.49
N VAL A 412 -11.17 47.26 7.39
CA VAL A 412 -11.74 47.45 6.06
C VAL A 412 -12.97 46.56 5.86
N GLU A 413 -13.85 46.93 4.93
CA GLU A 413 -14.99 46.09 4.58
C GLU A 413 -14.52 44.84 3.81
N PHE A 414 -14.97 43.66 4.24
CA PHE A 414 -14.69 42.40 3.56
C PHE A 414 -15.90 41.95 2.75
N GLU A 415 -15.73 41.89 1.43
CA GLU A 415 -16.77 41.41 0.53
C GLU A 415 -16.93 39.89 0.63
N LYS A 416 -17.99 39.45 1.30
CA LYS A 416 -18.37 38.03 1.39
C LYS A 416 -19.08 37.59 0.11
N ARG A 417 -18.78 36.39 -0.35
CA ARG A 417 -19.35 35.79 -1.56
C ARG A 417 -19.99 34.45 -1.22
N GLU A 418 -21.25 34.30 -1.61
CA GLU A 418 -22.02 33.08 -1.33
C GLU A 418 -21.70 31.94 -2.30
N SER A 419 -21.29 32.23 -3.54
CA SER A 419 -20.98 31.23 -4.56
C SER A 419 -19.75 31.59 -5.41
N LEU A 420 -19.09 30.54 -5.90
CA LEU A 420 -18.02 30.61 -6.91
C LEU A 420 -18.55 30.79 -8.34
N ASP A 421 -19.84 30.63 -8.58
CA ASP A 421 -20.40 30.53 -9.93
C ASP A 421 -20.17 31.79 -10.76
N ASN A 422 -20.14 32.95 -10.11
CA ASN A 422 -19.92 34.25 -10.75
C ASN A 422 -18.44 34.61 -10.91
N LEU A 423 -17.51 33.76 -10.48
CA LEU A 423 -16.08 34.02 -10.55
C LEU A 423 -15.42 33.20 -11.66
N SER A 424 -14.72 33.89 -12.56
CA SER A 424 -13.83 33.27 -13.53
C SER A 424 -12.53 32.78 -12.86
N PRO A 425 -11.85 31.77 -13.44
CA PRO A 425 -10.54 31.31 -12.96
C PRO A 425 -9.52 32.44 -12.73
N LYS A 426 -9.49 33.43 -13.64
CA LYS A 426 -8.59 34.59 -13.53
C LYS A 426 -8.93 35.48 -12.33
N GLN A 427 -10.21 35.72 -12.05
CA GLN A 427 -10.63 36.49 -10.88
C GLN A 427 -10.26 35.78 -9.58
N ILE A 428 -10.41 34.44 -9.52
CA ILE A 428 -10.00 33.66 -8.34
C ILE A 428 -8.49 33.81 -8.10
N ILE A 429 -7.66 33.67 -9.15
CA ILE A 429 -6.21 33.87 -9.03
C ILE A 429 -5.88 35.29 -8.58
N GLN A 430 -6.57 36.32 -9.12
CA GLN A 430 -6.36 37.71 -8.71
C GLN A 430 -6.72 37.92 -7.24
N ILE A 431 -7.84 37.37 -6.76
CA ILE A 431 -8.24 37.45 -5.35
C ILE A 431 -7.16 36.81 -4.46
N ILE A 432 -6.64 35.65 -4.85
CA ILE A 432 -5.57 34.94 -4.11
C ILE A 432 -4.27 35.78 -4.08
N GLN A 433 -3.91 36.41 -5.19
CA GLN A 433 -2.75 37.29 -5.31
C GLN A 433 -2.91 38.53 -4.42
N GLU A 434 -4.04 39.22 -4.54
CA GLU A 434 -4.36 40.43 -3.77
C GLU A 434 -4.45 40.14 -2.27
N ALA A 435 -4.96 38.99 -1.87
CA ALA A 435 -5.00 38.54 -0.47
C ALA A 435 -3.61 38.26 0.12
N GLY A 436 -2.57 38.20 -0.71
CA GLY A 436 -1.19 37.98 -0.27
C GLY A 436 -0.90 36.56 0.21
N ILE A 437 -1.60 35.56 -0.33
CA ILE A 437 -1.46 34.17 0.10
C ILE A 437 -0.14 33.57 -0.41
N VAL A 438 0.57 32.89 0.49
CA VAL A 438 1.80 32.16 0.18
C VAL A 438 1.66 30.70 0.63
N GLY A 439 2.52 29.82 0.12
CA GLY A 439 2.62 28.44 0.58
C GLY A 439 3.10 28.36 2.03
N MET A 440 2.19 28.01 2.94
CA MET A 440 2.41 28.05 4.39
C MET A 440 3.01 26.75 4.97
N GLY A 441 3.31 25.78 4.10
CA GLY A 441 4.08 24.58 4.45
C GLY A 441 5.59 24.82 4.65
N GLY A 442 6.05 26.08 4.64
CA GLY A 442 7.41 26.48 4.99
C GLY A 442 8.09 27.43 4.01
N ALA A 443 8.23 27.03 2.74
CA ALA A 443 9.03 27.78 1.76
C ALA A 443 8.48 29.18 1.37
N GLY A 444 7.19 29.44 1.66
CA GLY A 444 6.57 30.74 1.37
C GLY A 444 6.52 31.07 -0.12
N PHE A 445 6.31 30.09 -1.00
CA PHE A 445 6.19 30.39 -2.44
C PHE A 445 4.81 31.02 -2.71
N PRO A 446 4.71 32.17 -3.42
CA PRO A 446 3.42 32.84 -3.67
C PRO A 446 2.39 31.92 -4.35
N THR A 447 1.20 31.83 -3.76
CA THR A 447 0.21 30.80 -4.15
C THR A 447 -0.38 31.08 -5.54
N HIS A 448 -0.59 32.35 -5.91
CA HIS A 448 -1.08 32.71 -7.25
C HIS A 448 -0.13 32.25 -8.37
N VAL A 449 1.18 32.27 -8.13
CA VAL A 449 2.17 31.76 -9.08
C VAL A 449 2.07 30.23 -9.21
N LYS A 450 1.87 29.50 -8.10
CA LYS A 450 1.64 28.03 -8.16
C LYS A 450 0.37 27.68 -8.95
N LEU A 451 -0.65 28.53 -8.85
CA LEU A 451 -1.94 28.37 -9.52
C LEU A 451 -1.97 28.95 -10.94
N SER A 452 -0.83 29.44 -11.45
CA SER A 452 -0.69 29.97 -12.82
C SER A 452 0.36 29.19 -13.61
N PRO A 453 0.21 27.85 -13.78
CA PRO A 453 1.13 27.07 -14.59
C PRO A 453 1.06 27.50 -16.06
N LYS A 454 2.10 27.18 -16.84
CA LYS A 454 2.15 27.50 -18.28
C LYS A 454 1.04 26.81 -19.08
N GLU A 455 0.67 25.61 -18.68
CA GLU A 455 -0.31 24.74 -19.37
C GLU A 455 -1.39 24.30 -18.36
N PRO A 456 -2.36 25.17 -18.01
CA PRO A 456 -3.40 24.89 -17.01
C PRO A 456 -4.25 23.65 -17.34
N GLU A 457 -4.48 23.38 -18.61
CA GLU A 457 -5.25 22.24 -19.12
C GLU A 457 -4.59 20.88 -18.87
N LYS A 458 -3.28 20.86 -18.60
CA LYS A 458 -2.53 19.63 -18.26
C LYS A 458 -2.60 19.27 -16.77
N ILE A 459 -3.19 20.13 -15.94
CA ILE A 459 -3.31 19.86 -14.51
C ILE A 459 -4.43 18.83 -14.30
N GLU A 460 -4.06 17.68 -13.75
CA GLU A 460 -4.96 16.56 -13.48
C GLU A 460 -5.26 16.41 -11.97
N TYR A 461 -4.35 16.87 -11.10
CA TYR A 461 -4.44 16.65 -9.65
C TYR A 461 -4.24 17.95 -8.87
N ILE A 462 -5.22 18.29 -8.03
CA ILE A 462 -5.08 19.31 -6.98
C ILE A 462 -4.92 18.59 -5.64
N ILE A 463 -3.73 18.64 -5.05
CA ILE A 463 -3.39 17.91 -3.83
C ILE A 463 -3.33 18.89 -2.65
N ALA A 464 -4.26 18.75 -1.72
CA ALA A 464 -4.19 19.37 -0.40
C ALA A 464 -3.32 18.49 0.52
N ASN A 465 -2.09 18.95 0.78
CA ASN A 465 -1.15 18.29 1.67
C ASN A 465 -1.57 18.51 3.12
N CYS A 466 -2.24 17.48 3.67
CA CYS A 466 -2.70 17.42 5.05
C CYS A 466 -1.98 16.30 5.83
N SER A 467 -0.80 15.89 5.35
CA SER A 467 -0.01 14.85 5.99
C SER A 467 0.51 15.30 7.35
N GLU A 468 1.03 16.53 7.45
CA GLU A 468 1.67 17.09 8.65
C GLU A 468 2.68 16.10 9.27
N CYS A 469 3.59 15.57 8.46
CA CYS A 469 4.53 14.53 8.88
C CYS A 469 5.67 15.02 9.79
N GLU A 470 5.85 16.34 9.93
CA GLU A 470 6.89 16.93 10.79
C GLU A 470 6.52 16.68 12.27
N PRO A 471 7.42 16.14 13.10
CA PRO A 471 7.15 15.88 14.51
C PRO A 471 6.76 17.15 15.28
N TYR A 472 5.99 16.96 16.34
CA TYR A 472 5.42 17.96 17.26
C TYR A 472 4.34 18.88 16.69
N LEU A 473 4.25 19.02 15.37
CA LEU A 473 3.28 19.92 14.75
C LEU A 473 1.89 19.28 14.76
N THR A 474 0.88 20.09 15.12
CA THR A 474 -0.54 19.70 15.15
C THR A 474 -1.47 20.77 14.60
N SER A 475 -0.94 21.86 14.04
CA SER A 475 -1.70 23.00 13.52
C SER A 475 -2.64 22.62 12.37
N ASP A 476 -2.12 21.85 11.40
CA ASP A 476 -2.88 21.37 10.24
C ASP A 476 -3.87 20.28 10.67
N TYR A 477 -3.49 19.42 11.62
CA TYR A 477 -4.41 18.44 12.21
C TYR A 477 -5.62 19.12 12.85
N ARG A 478 -5.41 20.10 13.74
CA ARG A 478 -6.52 20.84 14.35
C ARG A 478 -7.34 21.59 13.31
N ARG A 479 -6.72 22.10 12.24
CA ARG A 479 -7.45 22.72 11.13
C ARG A 479 -8.41 21.78 10.42
N MET A 480 -7.98 20.55 10.15
CA MET A 480 -8.86 19.55 9.55
C MET A 480 -10.04 19.16 10.44
N ILE A 481 -9.87 19.19 11.76
CA ILE A 481 -10.92 18.82 12.72
C ILE A 481 -11.87 19.99 12.98
N GLU A 482 -11.35 21.20 13.20
CA GLU A 482 -12.12 22.37 13.63
C GLU A 482 -12.68 23.19 12.48
N ASN A 483 -12.06 23.15 11.29
CA ASN A 483 -12.46 23.92 10.11
C ASN A 483 -12.47 23.07 8.82
N PRO A 484 -13.09 21.87 8.80
CA PRO A 484 -13.09 21.01 7.62
C PRO A 484 -13.79 21.65 6.42
N GLU A 485 -14.75 22.55 6.64
CA GLU A 485 -15.43 23.34 5.62
C GLU A 485 -14.46 24.25 4.84
N MET A 486 -13.48 24.85 5.53
CA MET A 486 -12.48 25.70 4.89
C MET A 486 -11.50 24.87 4.07
N VAL A 487 -11.19 23.65 4.51
CA VAL A 487 -10.32 22.73 3.76
C VAL A 487 -11.01 22.29 2.46
N VAL A 488 -12.21 21.72 2.55
CA VAL A 488 -12.93 21.23 1.36
C VAL A 488 -13.33 22.40 0.45
N GLY A 489 -13.87 23.49 1.00
CA GLY A 489 -14.24 24.68 0.24
C GLY A 489 -13.04 25.35 -0.45
N GLY A 490 -11.87 25.36 0.18
CA GLY A 490 -10.65 25.85 -0.45
C GLY A 490 -10.21 24.98 -1.64
N VAL A 491 -10.36 23.64 -1.54
CA VAL A 491 -10.10 22.74 -2.67
C VAL A 491 -11.10 22.99 -3.80
N ARG A 492 -12.39 23.18 -3.51
CA ARG A 492 -13.42 23.56 -4.51
C ARG A 492 -13.04 24.83 -5.25
N ALA A 493 -12.60 25.87 -4.53
CA ALA A 493 -12.14 27.12 -5.14
C ALA A 493 -10.97 26.91 -6.11
N VAL A 494 -10.02 26.02 -5.77
CA VAL A 494 -8.91 25.70 -6.68
C VAL A 494 -9.37 24.84 -7.86
N LEU A 495 -10.29 23.88 -7.67
CA LEU A 495 -10.83 23.08 -8.76
C LEU A 495 -11.61 23.93 -9.79
N LYS A 496 -12.23 25.04 -9.38
CA LYS A 496 -12.84 26.00 -10.30
C LYS A 496 -11.82 26.62 -11.26
N ILE A 497 -10.54 26.72 -10.86
CA ILE A 497 -9.45 27.20 -11.71
C ILE A 497 -9.05 26.13 -12.73
N PHE A 498 -9.16 24.85 -12.35
CA PHE A 498 -8.72 23.68 -13.14
C PHE A 498 -9.85 22.66 -13.30
N PRO A 499 -10.83 22.91 -14.19
CA PRO A 499 -12.06 22.11 -14.26
C PRO A 499 -11.86 20.64 -14.67
N GLN A 500 -10.72 20.28 -15.26
CA GLN A 500 -10.39 18.90 -15.61
C GLN A 500 -9.67 18.13 -14.48
N ALA A 501 -9.25 18.83 -13.43
CA ALA A 501 -8.51 18.22 -12.33
C ALA A 501 -9.46 17.55 -11.33
N ARG A 502 -8.93 16.59 -10.57
CA ARG A 502 -9.57 16.03 -9.37
C ARG A 502 -8.85 16.50 -8.11
N GLY A 503 -9.62 16.71 -7.04
CA GLY A 503 -9.11 17.10 -5.73
C GLY A 503 -8.70 15.89 -4.90
N ILE A 504 -7.53 15.94 -4.27
CA ILE A 504 -7.07 14.91 -3.34
C ILE A 504 -6.68 15.60 -2.03
N ILE A 505 -7.35 15.23 -0.95
CA ILE A 505 -6.97 15.62 0.40
C ILE A 505 -6.16 14.47 1.00
N ALA A 506 -4.85 14.67 1.13
CA ALA A 506 -3.92 13.62 1.48
C ALA A 506 -3.60 13.68 2.97
N VAL A 507 -4.08 12.69 3.74
CA VAL A 507 -4.06 12.65 5.21
C VAL A 507 -3.29 11.42 5.67
N GLU A 508 -2.44 11.52 6.69
CA GLU A 508 -1.76 10.33 7.23
C GLU A 508 -2.73 9.43 8.03
N ASP A 509 -2.47 8.13 7.99
CA ASP A 509 -3.28 7.08 8.62
C ASP A 509 -3.34 7.14 10.17
N ASN A 510 -2.52 7.97 10.80
CA ASN A 510 -2.58 8.26 12.24
C ASN A 510 -3.61 9.35 12.59
N LYS A 511 -4.26 9.97 11.59
CA LYS A 511 -5.28 11.04 11.75
C LYS A 511 -6.62 10.60 11.14
N LYS A 512 -7.08 9.40 11.49
CA LYS A 512 -8.29 8.80 10.90
C LYS A 512 -9.56 9.63 11.14
N ASP A 513 -9.67 10.18 12.33
CA ASP A 513 -10.71 11.12 12.72
C ASP A 513 -10.76 12.36 11.81
N ALA A 514 -9.60 12.93 11.46
CA ALA A 514 -9.51 14.03 10.50
C ALA A 514 -9.93 13.58 9.09
N ALA A 515 -9.48 12.41 8.65
CA ALA A 515 -9.87 11.85 7.36
C ALA A 515 -11.39 11.61 7.27
N GLU A 516 -12.00 11.05 8.30
CA GLU A 516 -13.46 10.85 8.39
C GLU A 516 -14.23 12.18 8.41
N THR A 517 -13.75 13.16 9.19
CA THR A 517 -14.37 14.49 9.28
C THR A 517 -14.39 15.17 7.93
N LEU A 518 -13.28 15.10 7.18
CA LEU A 518 -13.18 15.64 5.83
C LEU A 518 -14.09 14.90 4.84
N ARG A 519 -14.14 13.56 4.90
CA ARG A 519 -15.02 12.75 4.05
C ARG A 519 -16.49 13.14 4.20
N ARG A 520 -16.94 13.46 5.42
CA ARG A 520 -18.32 13.91 5.68
C ARG A 520 -18.66 15.28 5.08
N GLN A 521 -17.65 16.11 4.81
CA GLN A 521 -17.85 17.44 4.19
C GLN A 521 -17.83 17.42 2.66
N ILE A 522 -17.36 16.32 2.06
CA ILE A 522 -17.30 16.14 0.60
C ILE A 522 -18.67 15.71 0.09
N GLN A 523 -19.17 16.45 -0.90
CA GLN A 523 -20.37 16.10 -1.65
C GLN A 523 -19.99 15.26 -2.87
N PRO A 524 -20.88 14.37 -3.36
CA PRO A 524 -20.61 13.51 -4.52
C PRO A 524 -20.14 14.26 -5.77
N GLU A 525 -20.64 15.48 -6.00
CA GLU A 525 -20.34 16.35 -7.14
C GLU A 525 -18.98 17.06 -7.07
N ASP A 526 -18.28 17.02 -5.93
CA ASP A 526 -17.09 17.84 -5.72
C ASP A 526 -15.87 17.42 -6.55
N HIS A 527 -15.85 16.18 -7.05
CA HIS A 527 -14.65 15.56 -7.64
C HIS A 527 -13.44 15.59 -6.68
N ILE A 528 -13.69 15.51 -5.36
CA ILE A 528 -12.69 15.49 -4.29
C ILE A 528 -12.70 14.11 -3.62
N GLU A 529 -11.52 13.57 -3.31
CA GLU A 529 -11.38 12.37 -2.49
C GLU A 529 -10.38 12.57 -1.33
N VAL A 530 -10.57 11.82 -0.24
CA VAL A 530 -9.60 11.76 0.87
C VAL A 530 -8.75 10.50 0.73
N MET A 531 -7.44 10.67 0.58
CA MET A 531 -6.48 9.58 0.49
C MET A 531 -5.69 9.45 1.80
N GLU A 532 -5.76 8.26 2.40
CA GLU A 532 -4.97 7.91 3.59
C GLU A 532 -3.57 7.45 3.21
N LEU A 533 -2.55 8.15 3.72
CA LEU A 533 -1.13 7.92 3.48
C LEU A 533 -0.50 7.15 4.63
N LYS A 534 0.62 6.46 4.35
CA LYS A 534 1.43 5.85 5.42
C LYS A 534 1.97 6.94 6.36
N THR A 535 1.77 6.80 7.68
CA THR A 535 2.43 7.67 8.67
C THR A 535 3.94 7.50 8.59
N LYS A 536 4.63 8.53 8.12
CA LYS A 536 6.07 8.45 7.80
C LYS A 536 6.67 9.82 7.56
N TYR A 537 7.92 10.03 7.96
CA TYR A 537 8.65 11.23 7.58
C TYR A 537 9.62 10.96 6.41
N PRO A 538 9.70 11.81 5.36
CA PRO A 538 8.93 13.02 5.12
C PRO A 538 7.78 12.78 4.12
N GLN A 539 6.69 12.12 4.53
CA GLN A 539 5.53 11.84 3.66
C GLN A 539 4.90 13.11 3.06
N GLY A 540 4.96 14.22 3.79
CA GLY A 540 4.51 15.53 3.33
C GLY A 540 5.47 16.28 2.41
N ALA A 541 6.67 15.77 2.13
CA ALA A 541 7.56 16.42 1.16
C ALA A 541 6.95 16.35 -0.24
N GLU A 542 6.91 17.49 -0.94
CA GLU A 542 6.12 17.67 -2.18
C GLU A 542 6.37 16.56 -3.23
N ARG A 543 7.63 16.19 -3.47
CA ARG A 543 8.00 15.13 -4.42
C ARG A 543 7.53 13.74 -3.96
N GLN A 544 7.66 13.45 -2.67
CA GLN A 544 7.28 12.19 -2.06
C GLN A 544 5.76 12.04 -2.02
N LEU A 545 5.06 13.14 -1.73
CA LEU A 545 3.61 13.19 -1.70
C LEU A 545 3.01 12.96 -3.09
N ILE A 546 3.52 13.64 -4.11
CA ILE A 546 3.09 13.42 -5.51
C ILE A 546 3.28 11.96 -5.89
N TYR A 547 4.46 11.38 -5.60
CA TYR A 547 4.71 9.98 -5.89
C TYR A 547 3.76 9.05 -5.12
N ALA A 548 3.55 9.28 -3.83
CA ALA A 548 2.67 8.47 -3.00
C ALA A 548 1.22 8.49 -3.50
N VAL A 549 0.74 9.64 -3.96
CA VAL A 549 -0.65 9.85 -4.38
C VAL A 549 -0.89 9.44 -5.84
N THR A 550 0.06 9.72 -6.74
CA THR A 550 -0.14 9.62 -8.20
C THR A 550 0.74 8.58 -8.88
N GLY A 551 1.78 8.08 -8.20
CA GLY A 551 2.85 7.26 -8.79
C GLY A 551 3.83 8.04 -9.67
N ARG A 552 3.61 9.35 -9.89
CA ARG A 552 4.47 10.20 -10.74
C ARG A 552 5.71 10.63 -9.97
N ALA A 553 6.87 10.62 -10.63
CA ALA A 553 8.13 11.09 -10.07
C ALA A 553 8.53 12.41 -10.72
N ILE A 554 8.98 13.35 -9.90
CA ILE A 554 9.58 14.62 -10.33
C ILE A 554 11.03 14.70 -9.86
N ASN A 555 11.90 15.32 -10.64
CA ASN A 555 13.30 15.58 -10.30
C ASN A 555 13.53 17.05 -9.88
N SER A 556 14.75 17.44 -9.53
CA SER A 556 15.06 18.80 -9.06
C SER A 556 14.92 19.92 -10.09
N SER A 557 14.80 19.57 -11.38
CA SER A 557 14.60 20.53 -12.48
C SER A 557 13.14 20.70 -12.90
N MET A 558 12.25 19.83 -12.41
CA MET A 558 10.81 19.85 -12.71
C MET A 558 10.02 20.54 -11.61
N LEU A 559 8.95 21.21 -12.00
CA LEU A 559 7.91 21.69 -11.09
C LEU A 559 6.80 20.62 -10.96
N PRO A 560 6.03 20.62 -9.85
CA PRO A 560 4.85 19.77 -9.72
C PRO A 560 3.89 19.85 -10.91
N ALA A 561 3.73 21.05 -11.49
CA ALA A 561 2.87 21.29 -12.64
C ALA A 561 3.30 20.49 -13.88
N ASP A 562 4.61 20.21 -14.05
CA ASP A 562 5.12 19.41 -15.16
C ASP A 562 4.70 17.93 -15.05
N ALA A 563 4.34 17.48 -13.84
CA ALA A 563 3.73 16.18 -13.58
C ALA A 563 2.19 16.25 -13.52
N GLY A 564 1.57 17.34 -13.95
CA GLY A 564 0.12 17.53 -13.90
C GLY A 564 -0.45 17.69 -12.49
N CYS A 565 0.37 18.15 -11.53
CA CYS A 565 -0.02 18.27 -10.12
C CYS A 565 0.17 19.68 -9.58
N ILE A 566 -0.76 20.13 -8.73
CA ILE A 566 -0.59 21.31 -7.89
C ILE A 566 -0.70 20.87 -6.44
N VAL A 567 0.28 21.23 -5.62
CA VAL A 567 0.34 20.85 -4.20
C VAL A 567 0.30 22.09 -3.31
N ASN A 568 -0.68 22.15 -2.42
CA ASN A 568 -0.84 23.21 -1.43
C ASN A 568 -1.00 22.63 -0.02
N ASN A 569 -0.41 23.30 0.97
CA ASN A 569 -0.58 22.92 2.38
C ASN A 569 -2.03 23.14 2.84
N CYS A 570 -2.47 22.37 3.85
CA CYS A 570 -3.79 22.47 4.47
C CYS A 570 -4.21 23.92 4.80
N ASP A 571 -3.35 24.67 5.50
CA ASP A 571 -3.69 26.03 5.90
C ASP A 571 -3.66 27.01 4.71
N THR A 572 -2.84 26.74 3.68
CA THR A 572 -2.86 27.51 2.43
C THR A 572 -4.20 27.37 1.72
N ILE A 573 -4.73 26.15 1.62
CA ILE A 573 -6.05 25.88 1.04
C ILE A 573 -7.14 26.60 1.85
N CYS A 574 -7.08 26.52 3.17
CA CYS A 574 -7.93 27.27 4.07
C CYS A 574 -7.88 28.80 3.85
N SER A 575 -6.69 29.34 3.60
CA SER A 575 -6.53 30.79 3.33
C SER A 575 -7.10 31.18 1.98
N ILE A 576 -7.04 30.28 0.99
CA ILE A 576 -7.72 30.47 -0.30
C ILE A 576 -9.23 30.56 -0.07
N TYR A 577 -9.80 29.67 0.75
CA TYR A 577 -11.22 29.76 1.11
C TYR A 577 -11.57 31.12 1.71
N ARG A 578 -10.81 31.58 2.72
CA ARG A 578 -11.06 32.87 3.38
C ARG A 578 -10.95 34.06 2.42
N ALA A 579 -9.99 34.04 1.50
CA ALA A 579 -9.86 35.12 0.52
C ALA A 579 -11.01 35.13 -0.49
N VAL A 580 -11.37 33.96 -1.02
CA VAL A 580 -12.35 33.84 -2.11
C VAL A 580 -13.78 34.03 -1.59
N TYR A 581 -14.15 33.35 -0.50
CA TYR A 581 -15.51 33.36 0.05
C TYR A 581 -15.72 34.47 1.09
N GLU A 582 -14.73 34.75 1.94
CA GLU A 582 -14.90 35.73 3.02
C GLU A 582 -14.34 37.12 2.67
N GLY A 583 -13.63 37.25 1.54
CA GLY A 583 -12.95 38.49 1.15
C GLY A 583 -11.75 38.84 2.05
N ARG A 584 -11.29 37.90 2.88
CA ARG A 584 -10.29 38.16 3.93
C ARG A 584 -8.86 37.88 3.46
N PRO A 585 -7.94 38.86 3.54
CA PRO A 585 -6.54 38.62 3.21
C PRO A 585 -5.82 37.78 4.26
N LEU A 586 -4.62 37.30 3.92
CA LEU A 586 -3.79 36.52 4.85
C LEU A 586 -3.17 37.42 5.92
N MET A 587 -3.82 37.45 7.09
CA MET A 587 -3.44 38.23 8.28
C MET A 587 -3.16 37.37 9.52
N HIS A 588 -3.52 36.09 9.46
CA HIS A 588 -3.47 35.18 10.59
C HIS A 588 -2.77 33.90 10.21
N ARG A 589 -2.19 33.23 11.20
CA ARG A 589 -1.55 31.93 11.05
C ARG A 589 -1.85 31.07 12.26
N ILE A 590 -2.01 29.77 12.05
CA ILE A 590 -2.12 28.82 13.15
C ILE A 590 -0.74 28.26 13.43
N VAL A 591 -0.29 28.41 14.68
CA VAL A 591 1.05 28.02 15.13
C VAL A 591 0.93 27.03 16.28
N THR A 592 1.64 25.91 16.17
CA THR A 592 1.80 24.97 17.29
C THR A 592 2.93 25.45 18.21
N VAL A 593 2.61 25.83 19.45
CA VAL A 593 3.62 26.13 20.49
C VAL A 593 3.72 24.90 21.40
N THR A 594 4.87 24.26 21.43
CA THR A 594 5.00 22.91 22.03
C THR A 594 6.41 22.59 22.50
N GLY A 595 6.60 21.38 23.02
CA GLY A 595 7.83 20.89 23.63
C GLY A 595 7.72 20.76 25.15
N ASP A 596 8.64 20.00 25.73
CA ASP A 596 8.66 19.66 27.14
C ASP A 596 8.97 20.86 28.04
N ALA A 597 9.64 21.90 27.51
CA ALA A 597 9.93 23.14 28.24
C ALA A 597 8.72 24.09 28.36
N ILE A 598 7.64 23.88 27.58
CA ILE A 598 6.46 24.75 27.59
C ILE A 598 5.48 24.32 28.70
N ALA A 599 4.93 25.31 29.42
CA ALA A 599 3.91 25.10 30.46
C ALA A 599 2.65 24.42 29.90
N ASN A 600 2.02 25.07 28.90
CA ASN A 600 0.78 24.63 28.28
C ASN A 600 0.93 24.51 26.75
N PRO A 601 1.52 23.42 26.21
CA PRO A 601 1.63 23.19 24.78
C PRO A 601 0.27 23.26 24.09
N GLN A 602 0.09 24.03 23.02
CA GLN A 602 -1.21 24.24 22.35
C GLN A 602 -1.04 24.86 20.94
N ASN A 603 -2.13 24.86 20.16
CA ASN A 603 -2.21 25.55 18.87
C ASN A 603 -2.88 26.92 19.05
N PHE A 604 -2.26 27.97 18.50
CA PHE A 604 -2.78 29.34 18.58
C PHE A 604 -3.04 29.91 17.19
N CYS A 605 -4.20 30.53 16.98
CA CYS A 605 -4.46 31.38 15.84
C CYS A 605 -3.95 32.79 16.18
N ILE A 606 -2.83 33.18 15.58
CA ILE A 606 -2.12 34.42 15.88
C ILE A 606 -2.19 35.39 14.70
N CYS A 607 -2.01 36.67 14.99
CA CYS A 607 -1.82 37.71 14.00
C CYS A 607 -0.40 37.66 13.41
N THR A 608 -0.25 37.88 12.10
CA THR A 608 1.08 38.08 11.50
C THR A 608 1.70 39.35 12.06
N GLY A 609 3.01 39.29 12.37
CA GLY A 609 3.76 40.39 12.99
C GLY A 609 3.88 40.31 14.52
N MET A 610 3.14 39.41 15.18
CA MET A 610 3.27 39.17 16.63
C MET A 610 4.66 38.69 17.03
N ASN A 611 5.14 39.07 18.21
CA ASN A 611 6.43 38.62 18.69
C ASN A 611 6.35 37.18 19.25
N TYR A 612 7.37 36.35 19.03
CA TYR A 612 7.38 34.99 19.62
C TYR A 612 7.40 35.00 21.15
N HIS A 613 7.84 36.08 21.81
CA HIS A 613 7.65 36.23 23.26
C HIS A 613 6.19 36.13 23.67
N GLU A 614 5.28 36.78 22.94
CA GLU A 614 3.84 36.76 23.26
C GLU A 614 3.25 35.35 23.12
N LEU A 615 3.73 34.57 22.16
CA LEU A 615 3.30 33.17 21.96
C LEU A 615 3.72 32.28 23.15
N ILE A 616 4.92 32.51 23.69
CA ILE A 616 5.40 31.79 24.88
C ILE A 616 4.57 32.19 26.11
N GLU A 617 4.27 33.47 26.27
CA GLU A 617 3.42 33.96 27.35
C GLU A 617 2.01 33.36 27.30
N GLU A 618 1.39 33.30 26.11
CA GLU A 618 0.07 32.68 25.94
C GLU A 618 0.07 31.17 26.22
N ALA A 619 1.21 30.51 26.02
CA ALA A 619 1.43 29.12 26.41
C ALA A 619 1.72 28.95 27.92
N GLY A 620 1.61 30.01 28.73
CA GLY A 620 1.88 30.00 30.17
C GLY A 620 3.37 30.08 30.53
N GLY A 621 4.22 30.47 29.59
CA GLY A 621 5.66 30.58 29.79
C GLY A 621 6.39 29.23 29.77
N PHE A 622 7.65 29.29 30.21
CA PHE A 622 8.51 28.12 30.34
C PHE A 622 8.36 27.47 31.71
N LYS A 623 8.27 26.13 31.75
CA LYS A 623 8.38 25.36 33.01
C LYS A 623 9.78 25.48 33.59
N GLU A 624 10.78 25.46 32.71
CA GLU A 624 12.19 25.63 33.00
C GLU A 624 12.90 26.23 31.77
N LYS A 625 14.11 26.75 31.95
CA LYS A 625 14.85 27.39 30.86
C LYS A 625 15.11 26.39 29.72
N PRO A 626 14.60 26.62 28.49
CA PRO A 626 14.84 25.71 27.38
C PRO A 626 16.32 25.72 26.99
N GLN A 627 16.86 24.54 26.65
CA GLN A 627 18.19 24.43 26.03
C GLN A 627 18.16 24.73 24.54
N LYS A 628 17.02 24.49 23.88
CA LYS A 628 16.85 24.72 22.44
C LYS A 628 15.45 25.21 22.13
N ILE A 629 15.38 26.23 21.27
CA ILE A 629 14.13 26.76 20.74
C ILE A 629 14.22 26.69 19.21
N ILE A 630 13.18 26.17 18.57
CA ILE A 630 13.13 25.94 17.13
C ILE A 630 11.86 26.59 16.55
N SER A 631 12.02 27.43 15.53
CA SER A 631 10.91 27.86 14.68
C SER A 631 10.66 26.79 13.62
N GLY A 632 9.48 26.15 13.67
CA GLY A 632 9.14 24.94 12.94
C GLY A 632 9.38 23.66 13.77
N GLY A 633 9.48 22.51 13.08
CA GLY A 633 9.72 21.23 13.73
C GLY A 633 11.21 20.84 13.82
N PRO A 634 11.53 19.73 14.50
CA PRO A 634 12.90 19.35 14.81
C PRO A 634 13.72 18.92 13.57
N MET A 635 13.08 18.52 12.46
CA MET A 635 13.80 18.04 11.27
C MET A 635 14.18 19.18 10.32
N MET A 636 13.26 20.09 10.04
CA MET A 636 13.46 21.18 9.06
C MET A 636 13.50 22.59 9.65
N GLY A 637 13.14 22.75 10.92
CA GLY A 637 13.05 24.06 11.58
C GLY A 637 14.40 24.76 11.79
N PHE A 638 14.33 26.04 12.14
CA PHE A 638 15.48 26.87 12.44
C PHE A 638 15.64 27.05 13.95
N ALA A 639 16.82 26.71 14.47
CA ALA A 639 17.16 27.02 15.85
C ALA A 639 17.23 28.54 16.04
N LEU A 640 16.52 29.05 17.05
CA LEU A 640 16.46 30.47 17.37
C LEU A 640 17.52 30.82 18.42
N TYR A 641 18.22 31.93 18.17
CA TYR A 641 19.12 32.53 19.16
C TYR A 641 18.38 33.45 20.14
N ASN A 642 17.29 34.08 19.68
CA ASN A 642 16.45 35.00 20.43
C ASN A 642 14.98 34.81 20.02
N LEU A 643 14.06 35.13 20.93
CA LEU A 643 12.62 35.15 20.71
C LEU A 643 12.10 36.49 20.16
N ASP A 644 12.91 37.54 20.13
CA ASP A 644 12.56 38.82 19.48
C ASP A 644 12.57 38.70 17.94
N VAL A 645 11.63 37.91 17.45
CA VAL A 645 11.42 37.58 16.04
C VAL A 645 9.92 37.61 15.79
N PRO A 646 9.44 38.34 14.77
CA PRO A 646 8.02 38.37 14.46
C PRO A 646 7.55 37.09 13.76
N ALA A 647 6.32 36.69 14.09
CA ALA A 647 5.58 35.67 13.38
C ALA A 647 5.27 36.14 11.95
N THR A 648 5.49 35.26 10.99
CA THR A 648 5.25 35.53 9.56
C THR A 648 4.23 34.56 9.00
N LYS A 649 3.82 34.77 7.75
CA LYS A 649 2.95 33.85 7.00
C LYS A 649 3.42 32.39 6.98
N THR A 650 4.72 32.14 7.15
CA THR A 650 5.31 30.78 7.13
C THR A 650 5.62 30.22 8.52
N SER A 651 5.31 30.93 9.60
CA SER A 651 5.45 30.41 10.97
C SER A 651 4.47 29.26 11.18
N SER A 652 4.96 28.04 11.40
CA SER A 652 4.12 26.85 11.63
C SER A 652 4.17 26.35 13.07
N ALA A 653 5.33 26.48 13.73
CA ALA A 653 5.50 26.01 15.09
C ALA A 653 6.57 26.79 15.84
N LEU A 654 6.52 26.71 17.17
CA LEU A 654 7.59 27.09 18.08
C LEU A 654 7.80 25.92 19.05
N LEU A 655 8.88 25.16 18.85
CA LEU A 655 9.24 23.98 19.63
C LEU A 655 10.34 24.35 20.64
N CYS A 656 10.07 24.17 21.94
CA CYS A 656 11.00 24.50 23.02
C CYS A 656 11.35 23.24 23.81
N MET A 657 12.63 22.85 23.79
CA MET A 657 13.12 21.60 24.36
C MET A 657 13.95 21.84 25.62
N THR A 658 13.72 21.02 26.66
CA THR A 658 14.53 21.05 27.90
C THR A 658 15.94 20.53 27.67
N LYS A 659 16.12 19.66 26.66
CA LYS A 659 17.40 19.06 26.28
C LYS A 659 17.69 19.24 24.80
N ASP A 660 18.92 19.63 24.46
CA ASP A 660 19.43 19.50 23.10
C ASP A 660 20.10 18.15 22.90
N GLU A 661 19.31 17.12 22.57
CA GLU A 661 19.85 15.77 22.30
C GLU A 661 20.91 15.77 21.20
N ALA A 662 20.82 16.69 20.22
CA ALA A 662 21.80 16.76 19.14
C ALA A 662 23.15 17.29 19.61
N ALA A 663 23.17 18.15 20.63
CA ALA A 663 24.41 18.68 21.22
C ALA A 663 25.12 17.67 22.15
N GLN A 664 24.43 16.63 22.61
CA GLN A 664 24.99 15.62 23.50
C GLN A 664 25.93 14.62 22.79
N TYR A 665 25.87 14.53 21.47
CA TYR A 665 26.67 13.60 20.70
C TYR A 665 27.64 14.33 19.77
N GLU A 666 28.94 14.12 19.97
CA GLU A 666 29.93 14.60 19.02
C GLU A 666 29.94 13.73 17.74
N PRO A 667 29.99 14.33 16.55
CA PRO A 667 30.16 13.59 15.30
C PRO A 667 31.45 12.78 15.31
N SER A 668 31.34 11.51 14.93
CA SER A 668 32.49 10.63 14.71
C SER A 668 32.67 10.29 13.22
N ALA A 669 33.76 9.59 12.89
CA ALA A 669 34.06 9.18 11.53
C ALA A 669 32.98 8.25 10.95
N CYS A 670 32.77 8.31 9.64
CA CYS A 670 31.82 7.44 8.95
C CYS A 670 32.26 5.96 9.03
N ILE A 671 31.40 5.10 9.56
CA ILE A 671 31.63 3.65 9.64
C ILE A 671 31.09 2.87 8.41
N ASN A 672 30.67 3.56 7.36
CA ASN A 672 30.16 2.97 6.10
C ASN A 672 28.99 1.98 6.24
N CYS A 673 28.15 2.14 7.27
CA CYS A 673 27.02 1.23 7.55
C CYS A 673 25.84 1.25 6.56
N GLY A 674 25.81 2.17 5.59
CA GLY A 674 24.73 2.23 4.58
C GLY A 674 23.39 2.83 5.02
N LYS A 675 23.10 2.96 6.33
CA LYS A 675 21.79 3.45 6.84
C LYS A 675 21.33 4.78 6.24
N CYS A 676 22.23 5.73 6.02
CA CYS A 676 21.88 7.02 5.42
C CYS A 676 21.33 6.90 3.99
N VAL A 677 21.75 5.87 3.24
CA VAL A 677 21.27 5.57 1.88
C VAL A 677 19.91 4.88 1.95
N GLU A 678 19.72 3.94 2.88
CA GLU A 678 18.46 3.21 3.07
C GLU A 678 17.28 4.14 3.33
N VAL A 679 17.49 5.16 4.18
CA VAL A 679 16.44 6.12 4.55
C VAL A 679 16.34 7.31 3.60
N CYS A 680 17.19 7.44 2.58
CA CYS A 680 17.20 8.64 1.74
C CYS A 680 16.00 8.64 0.78
N PRO A 681 15.01 9.56 0.93
CA PRO A 681 13.87 9.61 0.02
C PRO A 681 14.25 10.09 -1.39
N GLY A 682 15.34 10.86 -1.50
CA GLY A 682 15.88 11.32 -2.79
C GLY A 682 16.76 10.29 -3.49
N ARG A 683 16.99 9.11 -2.88
CA ARG A 683 17.82 8.01 -3.42
C ARG A 683 19.25 8.43 -3.79
N VAL A 684 19.76 9.50 -3.19
CA VAL A 684 21.17 9.90 -3.30
C VAL A 684 22.03 9.15 -2.28
N ILE A 685 23.35 9.38 -2.28
CA ILE A 685 24.29 8.80 -1.30
C ILE A 685 24.75 9.92 -0.34
N PRO A 686 24.04 10.15 0.79
CA PRO A 686 24.28 11.34 1.63
C PRO A 686 25.69 11.39 2.22
N ALA A 687 26.26 10.25 2.62
CA ALA A 687 27.61 10.19 3.16
C ALA A 687 28.66 10.75 2.18
N ARG A 688 28.57 10.37 0.89
CA ARG A 688 29.49 10.86 -0.15
C ARG A 688 29.24 12.33 -0.48
N LEU A 689 27.97 12.72 -0.59
CA LEU A 689 27.62 14.12 -0.84
C LEU A 689 28.09 15.05 0.28
N ALA A 690 28.02 14.61 1.53
CA ALA A 690 28.58 15.35 2.67
C ALA A 690 30.10 15.48 2.56
N ASP A 691 30.83 14.39 2.25
CA ASP A 691 32.29 14.44 2.06
C ASP A 691 32.68 15.42 0.92
N PHE A 692 31.96 15.40 -0.20
CA PHE A 692 32.20 16.34 -1.30
C PHE A 692 31.86 17.79 -0.89
N ALA A 693 30.79 17.98 -0.14
CA ALA A 693 30.39 19.29 0.37
C ALA A 693 31.45 19.87 1.32
N GLU A 694 31.94 19.07 2.26
CA GLU A 694 32.99 19.45 3.23
C GLU A 694 34.32 19.79 2.56
N ARG A 695 34.63 19.15 1.42
CA ARG A 695 35.83 19.43 0.61
C ARG A 695 35.62 20.52 -0.45
N HIS A 696 34.44 21.11 -0.51
CA HIS A 696 34.03 22.05 -1.56
C HIS A 696 34.16 21.51 -3.00
N ASP A 697 34.07 20.19 -3.21
CA ASP A 697 34.15 19.55 -4.51
C ASP A 697 32.78 19.58 -5.24
N GLU A 698 32.49 20.75 -5.84
CA GLU A 698 31.26 20.99 -6.59
C GLU A 698 31.08 20.02 -7.77
N LYS A 699 32.18 19.65 -8.44
CA LYS A 699 32.13 18.78 -9.63
C LYS A 699 31.63 17.39 -9.24
N MET A 700 32.18 16.81 -8.17
CA MET A 700 31.75 15.50 -7.68
C MET A 700 30.37 15.57 -7.03
N PHE A 701 30.05 16.65 -6.32
CA PHE A 701 28.72 16.85 -5.74
C PHE A 701 27.61 16.83 -6.80
N LEU A 702 27.82 17.54 -7.93
CA LEU A 702 26.89 17.53 -9.06
C LEU A 702 26.86 16.17 -9.77
N LYS A 703 28.01 15.53 -9.95
CA LYS A 703 28.10 14.19 -10.57
C LYS A 703 27.34 13.12 -9.80
N TYR A 704 27.19 13.29 -8.49
CA TYR A 704 26.46 12.38 -7.59
C TYR A 704 25.05 12.89 -7.26
N ASP A 705 24.48 13.73 -8.13
CA ASP A 705 23.10 14.21 -8.03
C ASP A 705 22.79 14.93 -6.72
N GLY A 706 23.75 15.68 -6.16
CA GLY A 706 23.53 16.41 -4.90
C GLY A 706 22.39 17.44 -4.96
N MET A 707 21.99 17.84 -6.18
CA MET A 707 20.81 18.68 -6.40
C MET A 707 19.47 17.96 -6.21
N GLU A 708 19.45 16.62 -6.13
CA GLU A 708 18.26 15.82 -5.84
C GLU A 708 17.95 15.69 -4.34
N CYS A 709 18.87 16.11 -3.45
CA CYS A 709 18.61 16.12 -2.02
C CYS A 709 17.42 17.03 -1.66
N CYS A 710 16.47 16.51 -0.88
CA CYS A 710 15.29 17.24 -0.40
C CYS A 710 15.46 17.89 0.98
N GLU A 711 16.66 17.90 1.55
CA GLU A 711 17.00 18.58 2.82
C GLU A 711 16.18 18.14 4.05
N CYS A 712 15.63 16.92 4.04
CA CYS A 712 14.73 16.42 5.08
C CYS A 712 15.41 15.99 6.40
N GLY A 713 16.73 15.86 6.50
CA GLY A 713 17.33 15.45 7.79
C GLY A 713 17.29 13.96 8.10
N CYS A 714 16.58 13.11 7.32
CA CYS A 714 16.46 11.67 7.58
C CYS A 714 17.82 10.97 7.75
N CYS A 715 18.78 11.32 6.89
CA CYS A 715 20.11 10.75 6.91
C CYS A 715 20.93 11.17 8.13
N SER A 716 20.79 12.42 8.59
CA SER A 716 21.44 12.91 9.80
C SER A 716 20.86 12.24 11.04
N TYR A 717 19.53 12.09 11.10
CA TYR A 717 18.83 11.46 12.22
C TYR A 717 19.24 10.00 12.44
N ILE A 718 19.27 9.19 11.38
CA ILE A 718 19.57 7.75 11.49
C ILE A 718 21.07 7.45 11.64
N CYS A 719 21.94 8.44 11.43
CA CYS A 719 23.39 8.22 11.37
C CYS A 719 23.93 7.79 12.74
N PRO A 720 24.50 6.57 12.89
CA PRO A 720 25.05 6.14 14.17
C PRO A 720 26.30 6.95 14.57
N ALA A 721 27.03 7.46 13.58
CA ALA A 721 28.19 8.33 13.78
C ALA A 721 27.81 9.81 14.03
N LYS A 722 26.51 10.14 14.05
CA LYS A 722 25.97 11.49 14.31
C LYS A 722 26.55 12.60 13.43
N ARG A 723 27.03 12.25 12.22
CA ARG A 723 27.50 13.19 11.21
C ARG A 723 26.39 14.17 10.78
N HIS A 724 26.74 15.44 10.62
CA HIS A 724 25.85 16.52 10.17
C HIS A 724 25.61 16.51 8.64
N LEU A 725 25.21 15.35 8.09
CA LEU A 725 25.12 15.11 6.65
C LEU A 725 24.24 16.14 5.93
N THR A 726 23.04 16.37 6.44
CA THR A 726 22.06 17.28 5.83
C THR A 726 22.56 18.72 5.81
N GLN A 727 23.21 19.18 6.88
CA GLN A 727 23.75 20.53 7.00
C GLN A 727 24.85 20.77 5.97
N SER A 728 25.82 19.85 5.85
CA SER A 728 26.88 19.94 4.83
C SER A 728 26.31 19.98 3.41
N ILE A 729 25.37 19.08 3.09
CA ILE A 729 24.73 19.00 1.76
C ILE A 729 23.93 20.28 1.46
N LYS A 730 23.13 20.77 2.41
CA LYS A 730 22.34 22.00 2.27
C LYS A 730 23.23 23.22 2.02
N SER A 731 24.36 23.32 2.71
CA SER A 731 25.34 24.40 2.50
C SER A 731 25.91 24.38 1.09
N MET A 732 26.34 23.21 0.59
CA MET A 732 26.85 23.09 -0.79
C MET A 732 25.78 23.42 -1.84
N ARG A 733 24.54 22.95 -1.67
CA ARG A 733 23.41 23.31 -2.55
C ARG A 733 23.20 24.81 -2.62
N LYS A 734 23.20 25.50 -1.48
CA LYS A 734 23.08 26.97 -1.42
C LYS A 734 24.20 27.67 -2.16
N ILE A 735 25.45 27.20 -2.02
CA ILE A 735 26.61 27.75 -2.74
C ILE A 735 26.41 27.61 -4.27
N ILE A 736 26.04 26.41 -4.74
CA ILE A 736 25.81 26.15 -6.17
C ILE A 736 24.68 27.01 -6.72
N LEU A 737 23.54 27.07 -6.02
CA LEU A 737 22.40 27.92 -6.41
C LEU A 737 22.77 29.41 -6.42
N GLY A 738 23.57 29.86 -5.45
CA GLY A 738 24.09 31.22 -5.40
C GLY A 738 24.99 31.55 -6.59
N LYS A 739 25.86 30.63 -7.02
CA LYS A 739 26.68 30.79 -8.24
C LYS A 739 25.82 30.86 -9.51
N ARG A 740 24.76 30.06 -9.60
CA ARG A 740 23.82 30.08 -10.74
C ARG A 740 23.06 31.39 -10.88
N LYS A 741 22.76 32.08 -9.78
CA LYS A 741 22.10 33.40 -9.80
C LYS A 741 23.01 34.55 -10.23
N LYS A 742 24.34 34.36 -10.19
CA LYS A 742 25.35 35.37 -10.58
C LYS A 742 25.80 35.23 -12.04
N LYS A 743 25.46 34.13 -12.69
CA LYS A 743 25.59 33.94 -14.15
C LYS A 743 24.28 34.32 -14.81
#